data_AF-A0A7Y6PUN8-F1
#
_entry.id   AF-A0A7Y6PUN8-F1
#
_cell.length_a   1.000
_cell.length_b   1.000
_cell.length_c   1.000
_cell.angle_alpha   90.00
_cell.angle_beta   90.00
_cell.angle_gamma   90.00
#
_symmetry.space_group_name_H-M   'P 1'
#
loop_
_entity.id
_entity.type
_entity.pdbx_description
1 polymer ?
#
loop_
_entity_poly.entity_id
_entity_poly.type
_entity_poly.pdbx_seq_one_letter_code
_entity_poly.pdbx_strand_id
1 'polypeptide(L)'
;MTINSDGDPSEAAAQAMAEGNHARAADLYEKVWDFRHALEAARAGGDLPRALRYSIEIHDDALFAELLGALTATDDGAKAALEVLVRMRKSADAAPLAERLGDINRAIDLYTRAHRSLDAARLLESQGRDRDAGRLLERALDLAAPHEKAPMQLALGRILARRGAYPEAARLLQDARKLPDLRAEAQRHLIATLAAMGLRDGARDALLELRATDTSVPADLDTYLREWRDAGAERKTGRDREVIAGRYRLERLLGAGASGRVFLATDEVAGRPVAVKMFFASGARGGAAYERFVREARLASTLRHPSLVEVYDVSVERGFLAMEYLPGGSLAQRIAGGERLTGPQIRRMALDIIGGLEAAHHRGVVHRDVKPANIFFDARGTAKLGDFGVAHLVDLGQTQTGGLIGTLAYMSPEQITGAPISIAADLYALGVTLFEAVTGRLPFLGPDFVAQHLGEEPPLASSVAEGTGGWDPILAALLVKNPRERTQTLADLRRQLEALELHGQPRIGPRPRRASQPHSIAQLAEEDEAGPRYQFETPLGGTPVSQLARAVDTVLDRSVVIERFDSSDEATRALERARLLGRAASPFVQRALSLDRTSRTAVFEAPSGASLADSMPDLPPSETLRVLKRLARGAAAIHVVGGSHGAISPRTVVLDDGVAPTMMVAGLGIVGDSQPLDDVNAIITVVAAMAGCEPTFAAFAAAMCHEVGAQVPAFTAPIDAESLYAAADIVDVAVLSALGSR
;
A
#
# COMPACT_ATOMS: atom_id res chain seq x y z
N MET A 1 14.57 -16.14 68.92
CA MET A 1 13.21 -16.72 68.83
C MET A 1 12.24 -15.71 69.40
N THR A 2 11.51 -14.99 68.53
CA THR A 2 10.22 -14.38 68.85
C THR A 2 9.57 -14.00 67.52
N ILE A 3 8.72 -14.93 67.07
CA ILE A 3 7.84 -14.85 65.92
C ILE A 3 6.71 -13.88 66.34
N ASN A 4 6.57 -12.74 65.66
CA ASN A 4 5.44 -11.84 65.85
C ASN A 4 4.64 -11.70 64.54
N SER A 5 3.46 -12.33 64.56
CA SER A 5 2.15 -11.73 64.26
C SER A 5 1.74 -11.32 62.84
N ASP A 6 2.19 -12.01 61.78
CA ASP A 6 1.39 -12.07 60.56
C ASP A 6 0.59 -13.39 60.59
N GLY A 7 -0.68 -13.32 60.97
CA GLY A 7 -1.61 -14.45 60.87
C GLY A 7 -1.71 -14.95 59.43
N ASP A 8 -2.12 -16.21 59.24
CA ASP A 8 -2.33 -16.79 57.92
C ASP A 8 -3.15 -15.81 57.06
N PRO A 9 -2.63 -15.35 55.90
CA PRO A 9 -3.34 -14.41 55.03
C PRO A 9 -4.76 -14.89 54.67
N SER A 10 -4.97 -16.21 54.65
CA SER A 10 -6.27 -16.85 54.42
C SER A 10 -7.22 -16.68 55.60
N GLU A 11 -6.72 -16.81 56.84
CA GLU A 11 -7.51 -16.52 58.06
C GLU A 11 -7.84 -15.03 58.15
N ALA A 12 -6.88 -14.15 57.83
CA ALA A 12 -7.10 -12.72 57.77
C ALA A 12 -8.13 -12.33 56.69
N ALA A 13 -8.14 -13.03 55.55
CA ALA A 13 -9.13 -12.87 54.50
C ALA A 13 -10.53 -13.32 54.95
N ALA A 14 -10.64 -14.48 55.59
CA ALA A 14 -11.88 -15.01 56.13
C ALA A 14 -12.46 -14.10 57.24
N GLN A 15 -11.60 -13.56 58.11
CA GLN A 15 -12.01 -12.59 59.11
C GLN A 15 -12.51 -11.28 58.47
N ALA A 16 -11.81 -10.76 57.46
CA ALA A 16 -12.26 -9.58 56.72
C ALA A 16 -13.62 -9.83 56.03
N MET A 17 -13.88 -11.04 55.53
CA MET A 17 -15.20 -11.43 55.01
C MET A 17 -16.28 -11.40 56.10
N ALA A 18 -16.00 -11.96 57.27
CA ALA A 18 -16.93 -11.98 58.40
C ALA A 18 -17.24 -10.57 58.93
N GLU A 19 -16.27 -9.66 58.85
CA GLU A 19 -16.41 -8.24 59.22
C GLU A 19 -17.13 -7.40 58.14
N GLY A 20 -17.47 -7.98 56.98
CA GLY A 20 -18.10 -7.29 55.85
C GLY A 20 -17.14 -6.42 55.03
N ASN A 21 -15.82 -6.51 55.28
CA ASN A 21 -14.81 -5.80 54.50
C ASN A 21 -14.39 -6.61 53.26
N HIS A 22 -15.34 -6.72 52.33
CA HIS A 22 -15.23 -7.54 51.13
C HIS A 22 -14.06 -7.13 50.21
N ALA A 23 -13.72 -5.85 50.11
CA ALA A 23 -12.60 -5.37 49.31
C ALA A 23 -11.24 -5.86 49.86
N ARG A 24 -11.04 -5.74 51.17
CA ARG A 24 -9.83 -6.23 51.85
C ARG A 24 -9.72 -7.75 51.76
N ALA A 25 -10.84 -8.45 51.93
CA ALA A 25 -10.87 -9.90 51.76
C ALA A 25 -10.43 -10.32 50.34
N ALA A 26 -10.97 -9.69 49.30
CA ALA A 26 -10.60 -9.96 47.92
C ALA A 26 -9.11 -9.73 47.64
N ASP A 27 -8.52 -8.65 48.18
CA ASP A 27 -7.08 -8.37 48.04
C ASP A 27 -6.20 -9.41 48.76
N LEU A 28 -6.64 -9.90 49.93
CA LEU A 28 -5.92 -10.92 50.68
C LEU A 28 -5.98 -12.29 50.01
N TYR A 29 -7.16 -12.71 49.52
CA TYR A 29 -7.29 -13.94 48.75
C TYR A 29 -6.51 -13.89 47.42
N GLU A 30 -6.48 -12.73 46.73
CA GLU A 30 -5.68 -12.55 45.52
C GLU A 30 -4.17 -12.75 45.78
N LYS A 31 -3.65 -12.24 46.91
CA LYS A 31 -2.22 -12.40 47.28
C LYS A 31 -1.79 -13.85 47.44
N VAL A 32 -2.72 -14.72 47.87
CA VAL A 32 -2.49 -16.16 48.02
C VAL A 32 -3.00 -16.97 46.83
N TRP A 33 -3.38 -16.31 45.73
CA TRP A 33 -3.83 -16.94 44.49
C TRP A 33 -5.12 -17.78 44.65
N ASP A 34 -5.91 -17.51 45.69
CA ASP A 34 -7.22 -18.13 45.90
C ASP A 34 -8.32 -17.33 45.19
N PHE A 35 -8.35 -17.46 43.86
CA PHE A 35 -9.27 -16.68 43.03
C PHE A 35 -10.75 -17.05 43.23
N ARG A 36 -11.06 -18.23 43.78
CA ARG A 36 -12.44 -18.65 44.05
C ARG A 36 -13.03 -17.84 45.21
N HIS A 37 -12.35 -17.79 46.35
CA HIS A 37 -12.80 -16.96 47.47
C HIS A 37 -12.62 -15.46 47.20
N ALA A 38 -11.61 -15.06 46.42
CA ALA A 38 -11.48 -13.68 45.97
C ALA A 38 -12.67 -13.23 45.11
N LEU A 39 -13.22 -14.14 44.28
CA LEU A 39 -14.43 -13.90 43.49
C LEU A 39 -15.66 -13.76 44.37
N GLU A 40 -15.85 -14.65 45.34
CA GLU A 40 -16.98 -14.58 46.28
C GLU A 40 -16.96 -13.26 47.06
N ALA A 41 -15.78 -12.85 47.55
CA ALA A 41 -15.57 -11.56 48.19
C ALA A 41 -15.89 -10.39 47.25
N ALA A 42 -15.38 -10.40 46.02
CA ALA A 42 -15.65 -9.33 45.04
C ALA A 42 -17.14 -9.21 44.70
N ARG A 43 -17.86 -10.34 44.54
CA ARG A 43 -19.32 -10.35 44.32
C ARG A 43 -20.08 -9.80 45.51
N ALA A 44 -19.73 -10.23 46.73
CA ALA A 44 -20.37 -9.74 47.95
C ALA A 44 -20.17 -8.22 48.15
N GLY A 45 -19.00 -7.71 47.76
CA GLY A 45 -18.69 -6.28 47.76
C GLY A 45 -19.26 -5.47 46.59
N GLY A 46 -19.90 -6.11 45.61
CA GLY A 46 -20.43 -5.44 44.41
C GLY A 46 -19.38 -5.03 43.35
N ASP A 47 -18.12 -5.47 43.48
CA ASP A 47 -17.05 -5.19 42.51
C ASP A 47 -17.09 -6.20 41.35
N LEU A 48 -18.07 -6.00 40.47
CA LEU A 48 -18.29 -6.84 39.29
C LEU A 48 -17.09 -6.90 38.33
N PRO A 49 -16.36 -5.79 38.03
CA PRO A 49 -15.16 -5.86 37.19
C PRO A 49 -14.08 -6.79 37.76
N ARG A 50 -13.85 -6.75 39.07
CA ARG A 50 -12.88 -7.62 39.73
C ARG A 50 -13.36 -9.07 39.77
N ALA A 51 -14.67 -9.30 40.02
CA ALA A 51 -15.27 -10.63 39.94
C ALA A 51 -15.16 -11.23 38.52
N LEU A 52 -15.39 -10.44 37.46
CA LEU A 52 -15.23 -10.85 36.06
C LEU A 52 -13.79 -11.25 35.74
N ARG A 53 -12.79 -10.53 36.26
CA ARG A 53 -11.39 -10.94 36.13
C ARG A 53 -11.18 -12.32 36.75
N TYR A 54 -11.63 -12.52 37.98
CA TYR A 54 -11.41 -13.79 38.69
C TYR A 54 -12.13 -14.96 38.04
N SER A 55 -13.31 -14.76 37.42
CA SER A 55 -13.99 -15.85 36.71
C SER A 55 -13.15 -16.37 35.53
N ILE A 56 -12.34 -15.51 34.90
CA ILE A 56 -11.39 -15.90 33.84
C ILE A 56 -10.24 -16.72 34.42
N GLU A 57 -9.68 -16.30 35.56
CA GLU A 57 -8.55 -16.98 36.23
C GLU A 57 -8.93 -18.38 36.72
N ILE A 58 -10.17 -18.58 37.18
CA ILE A 58 -10.67 -19.91 37.58
C ILE A 58 -11.24 -20.73 36.43
N HIS A 59 -11.25 -20.18 35.21
CA HIS A 59 -11.78 -20.82 34.00
C HIS A 59 -13.25 -21.27 34.10
N ASP A 60 -14.12 -20.44 34.70
CA ASP A 60 -15.56 -20.69 34.79
C ASP A 60 -16.33 -19.89 33.73
N ASP A 61 -16.59 -20.51 32.58
CA ASP A 61 -17.23 -19.87 31.43
C ASP A 61 -18.69 -19.47 31.68
N ALA A 62 -19.43 -20.26 32.48
CA ALA A 62 -20.82 -19.97 32.80
C ALA A 62 -20.93 -18.72 33.69
N LEU A 63 -20.09 -18.66 34.71
CA LEU A 63 -20.00 -17.51 35.60
C LEU A 63 -19.45 -16.27 34.88
N PHE A 64 -18.47 -16.45 33.99
CA PHE A 64 -17.97 -15.38 33.12
C PHE A 64 -19.10 -14.75 32.30
N ALA A 65 -19.94 -15.57 31.64
CA ALA A 65 -21.05 -15.08 30.84
C ALA A 65 -22.10 -14.34 31.69
N GLU A 66 -22.43 -14.85 32.88
CA GLU A 66 -23.32 -14.20 33.84
C GLU A 66 -22.79 -12.81 34.25
N LEU A 67 -21.54 -12.74 34.71
CA LEU A 67 -20.92 -11.50 35.18
C LEU A 67 -20.72 -10.49 34.05
N LEU A 68 -20.34 -10.94 32.85
CA LEU A 68 -20.21 -10.09 31.69
C LEU A 68 -21.57 -9.49 31.29
N GLY A 69 -22.63 -10.30 31.27
CA GLY A 69 -23.99 -9.83 30.98
C GLY A 69 -24.47 -8.80 32.01
N ALA A 70 -24.27 -9.08 33.30
CA ALA A 70 -24.64 -8.16 34.38
C ALA A 70 -23.86 -6.83 34.31
N LEU A 71 -22.55 -6.89 34.09
CA LEU A 71 -21.69 -5.71 34.04
C LEU A 71 -21.95 -4.86 32.78
N THR A 72 -22.27 -5.48 31.65
CA THR A 72 -22.50 -4.77 30.37
C THR A 72 -23.92 -4.25 30.19
N ALA A 73 -24.78 -4.33 31.23
CA ALA A 73 -26.13 -3.77 31.24
C ALA A 73 -26.16 -2.23 31.19
N THR A 74 -25.04 -1.57 31.54
CA THR A 74 -24.87 -0.11 31.47
C THR A 74 -23.64 0.24 30.62
N ASP A 75 -23.58 1.44 30.06
CA ASP A 75 -22.43 1.89 29.26
C ASP A 75 -21.14 2.00 30.09
N ASP A 76 -21.22 2.47 31.33
CA ASP A 76 -20.04 2.58 32.19
C ASP A 76 -19.54 1.20 32.65
N GLY A 77 -20.46 0.27 32.95
CA GLY A 77 -20.09 -1.11 33.19
C GLY A 77 -19.50 -1.79 31.96
N ALA A 78 -19.99 -1.47 30.76
CA ALA A 78 -19.41 -1.96 29.50
C ALA A 78 -17.97 -1.48 29.27
N LYS A 79 -17.67 -0.21 29.60
CA LYS A 79 -16.29 0.31 29.57
C LYS A 79 -15.40 -0.43 30.55
N ALA A 80 -15.88 -0.66 31.78
CA ALA A 80 -15.14 -1.41 32.79
C ALA A 80 -14.87 -2.86 32.34
N ALA A 81 -15.88 -3.53 31.78
CA ALA A 81 -15.75 -4.87 31.22
C ALA A 81 -14.72 -4.91 30.08
N LEU A 82 -14.77 -3.93 29.16
CA LEU A 82 -13.82 -3.81 28.06
C LEU A 82 -12.37 -3.74 28.56
N GLU A 83 -12.08 -2.90 29.55
CA GLU A 83 -10.71 -2.78 30.09
C GLU A 83 -10.23 -4.07 30.77
N VAL A 84 -11.12 -4.78 31.48
CA VAL A 84 -10.80 -6.10 32.06
C VAL A 84 -10.47 -7.10 30.96
N LEU A 85 -11.31 -7.23 29.93
CA LEU A 85 -11.11 -8.21 28.85
C LEU A 85 -9.85 -7.93 28.03
N VAL A 86 -9.55 -6.66 27.74
CA VAL A 86 -8.32 -6.26 27.04
C VAL A 86 -7.09 -6.64 27.85
N ARG A 87 -7.08 -6.35 29.16
CA ARG A 87 -5.98 -6.73 30.07
C ARG A 87 -5.80 -8.25 30.13
N MET A 88 -6.90 -9.00 30.16
CA MET A 88 -6.92 -10.46 30.16
C MET A 88 -6.72 -11.08 28.76
N ARG A 89 -6.46 -10.27 27.73
CA ARG A 89 -6.27 -10.70 26.33
C ARG A 89 -7.45 -11.46 25.71
N LYS A 90 -8.66 -11.31 26.26
CA LYS A 90 -9.91 -11.88 25.74
C LYS A 90 -10.46 -11.03 24.59
N SER A 91 -9.72 -10.97 23.48
CA SER A 91 -9.99 -10.05 22.36
C SER A 91 -11.35 -10.32 21.67
N ALA A 92 -11.78 -11.58 21.62
CA ALA A 92 -13.05 -11.97 20.98
C ALA A 92 -14.28 -11.42 21.71
N ASP A 93 -14.23 -11.36 23.04
CA ASP A 93 -15.29 -10.82 23.91
C ASP A 93 -15.18 -9.29 24.04
N ALA A 94 -13.96 -8.75 23.98
CA ALA A 94 -13.69 -7.31 24.07
C ALA A 94 -14.16 -6.55 22.81
N ALA A 95 -13.97 -7.11 21.61
CA ALA A 95 -14.20 -6.40 20.35
C ALA A 95 -15.66 -5.90 20.17
N PRO A 96 -16.71 -6.71 20.44
CA PRO A 96 -18.10 -6.25 20.35
C PRO A 96 -18.43 -5.12 21.33
N LEU A 97 -17.80 -5.10 22.52
CA LEU A 97 -18.00 -4.02 23.48
C LEU A 97 -17.37 -2.71 23.00
N ALA A 98 -16.16 -2.77 22.45
CA ALA A 98 -15.52 -1.61 21.85
C ALA A 98 -16.35 -1.04 20.69
N GLU A 99 -16.90 -1.90 19.83
CA GLU A 99 -17.79 -1.47 18.74
C GLU A 99 -19.07 -0.83 19.28
N ARG A 100 -19.73 -1.45 20.27
CA ARG A 100 -20.95 -0.94 20.90
C ARG A 100 -20.74 0.44 21.54
N LEU A 101 -19.56 0.66 22.13
CA LEU A 101 -19.17 1.93 22.74
C LEU A 101 -18.73 2.99 21.72
N GLY A 102 -18.68 2.66 20.42
CA GLY A 102 -18.27 3.57 19.35
C GLY A 102 -16.76 3.75 19.20
N ASP A 103 -15.94 2.97 19.90
CA ASP A 103 -14.47 2.97 19.75
C ASP A 103 -14.07 2.06 18.57
N ILE A 104 -14.37 2.54 17.36
CA ILE A 104 -14.27 1.75 16.13
C ILE A 104 -12.82 1.30 15.86
N ASN A 105 -11.82 2.16 16.10
CA ASN A 105 -10.42 1.80 15.85
C ASN A 105 -9.94 0.70 16.81
N ARG A 106 -10.32 0.78 18.10
CA ARG A 106 -10.01 -0.26 19.07
C ARG A 106 -10.75 -1.56 18.76
N ALA A 107 -12.01 -1.47 18.30
CA ALA A 107 -12.78 -2.63 17.85
C ALA A 107 -12.11 -3.35 16.67
N ILE A 108 -11.63 -2.61 15.66
CA ILE A 108 -10.91 -3.18 14.50
C ILE A 108 -9.68 -3.97 14.94
N ASP A 109 -8.85 -3.39 15.82
CA ASP A 109 -7.65 -4.05 16.35
C ASP A 109 -8.00 -5.31 17.14
N LEU A 110 -9.00 -5.24 18.03
CA LEU A 110 -9.46 -6.39 18.81
C LEU A 110 -10.05 -7.50 17.94
N TYR A 111 -10.87 -7.17 16.93
CA TYR A 111 -11.38 -8.15 15.98
C TYR A 111 -10.26 -8.82 15.17
N THR A 112 -9.24 -8.06 14.78
CA THR A 112 -8.07 -8.60 14.06
C THR A 112 -7.26 -9.55 14.95
N ARG A 113 -7.02 -9.19 16.21
CA ARG A 113 -6.36 -10.07 17.20
C ARG A 113 -7.17 -11.32 17.51
N ALA A 114 -8.50 -11.22 17.47
CA ALA A 114 -9.41 -12.35 17.64
C ALA A 114 -9.58 -13.21 16.38
N HIS A 115 -8.84 -12.92 15.29
CA HIS A 115 -8.97 -13.58 13.99
C HIS A 115 -10.37 -13.46 13.36
N ARG A 116 -11.18 -12.47 13.79
CA ARG A 116 -12.51 -12.16 13.25
C ARG A 116 -12.40 -11.15 12.11
N SER A 117 -11.69 -11.53 11.06
CA SER A 117 -11.30 -10.64 9.96
C SER A 117 -12.49 -10.03 9.20
N LEU A 118 -13.63 -10.73 9.14
CA LEU A 118 -14.83 -10.22 8.47
C LEU A 118 -15.45 -9.04 9.23
N ASP A 119 -15.48 -9.10 10.56
CA ASP A 119 -16.00 -8.01 11.41
C ASP A 119 -15.09 -6.78 11.35
N ALA A 120 -13.77 -7.00 11.45
CA ALA A 120 -12.78 -5.94 11.28
C ALA A 120 -12.87 -5.30 9.88
N ALA A 121 -13.01 -6.11 8.82
CA ALA A 121 -13.16 -5.61 7.45
C ALA A 121 -14.44 -4.80 7.27
N ARG A 122 -15.57 -5.24 7.84
CA ARG A 122 -16.83 -4.48 7.84
C ARG A 122 -16.66 -3.10 8.47
N LEU A 123 -15.99 -3.03 9.62
CA LEU A 123 -15.71 -1.76 10.28
C LEU A 123 -14.77 -0.87 9.45
N LEU A 124 -13.73 -1.44 8.83
CA LEU A 124 -12.86 -0.71 7.92
C LEU A 124 -13.63 -0.16 6.70
N GLU A 125 -14.50 -0.96 6.08
CA GLU A 125 -15.38 -0.50 4.99
C GLU A 125 -16.29 0.65 5.45
N SER A 126 -16.84 0.57 6.67
CA SER A 126 -17.68 1.64 7.26
C SER A 126 -16.94 2.93 7.62
N GLN A 127 -15.62 2.94 7.50
CA GLN A 127 -14.77 4.12 7.66
C GLN A 127 -14.19 4.58 6.31
N GLY A 128 -14.68 4.03 5.19
CA GLY A 128 -14.14 4.27 3.85
C GLY A 128 -12.75 3.66 3.61
N ARG A 129 -12.24 2.81 4.52
CA ARG A 129 -10.92 2.17 4.46
C ARG A 129 -10.95 0.87 3.66
N ASP A 130 -11.56 0.90 2.47
CA ASP A 130 -11.75 -0.25 1.57
C ASP A 130 -10.43 -1.01 1.29
N ARG A 131 -9.30 -0.30 1.19
CA ARG A 131 -7.98 -0.91 0.92
C ARG A 131 -7.46 -1.72 2.11
N ASP A 132 -7.62 -1.19 3.32
CA ASP A 132 -7.24 -1.90 4.54
C ASP A 132 -8.10 -3.14 4.71
N ALA A 133 -9.42 -3.02 4.49
CA ALA A 133 -10.35 -4.14 4.51
C ALA A 133 -9.95 -5.22 3.49
N GLY A 134 -9.64 -4.82 2.25
CA GLY A 134 -9.23 -5.73 1.19
C GLY A 134 -7.93 -6.47 1.52
N ARG A 135 -6.91 -5.76 2.03
CA ARG A 135 -5.64 -6.38 2.47
C ARG A 135 -5.84 -7.36 3.62
N LEU A 136 -6.67 -7.00 4.60
CA LEU A 136 -6.99 -7.86 5.73
C LEU A 136 -7.68 -9.15 5.27
N LEU A 137 -8.68 -9.03 4.40
CA LEU A 137 -9.42 -10.19 3.88
C LEU A 137 -8.57 -11.08 2.98
N GLU A 138 -7.72 -10.51 2.11
CA GLU A 138 -6.78 -11.31 1.32
C GLU A 138 -5.86 -12.15 2.21
N ARG A 139 -5.30 -11.56 3.28
CA ARG A 139 -4.46 -12.29 4.23
C ARG A 139 -5.23 -13.35 5.00
N ALA A 140 -6.48 -13.06 5.39
CA ALA A 140 -7.31 -13.99 6.14
C ALA A 140 -7.72 -15.22 5.30
N LEU A 141 -7.97 -15.04 4.00
CA LEU A 141 -8.40 -16.11 3.09
C LEU A 141 -7.38 -17.25 2.94
N ASP A 142 -6.10 -16.93 3.06
CA ASP A 142 -5.01 -17.90 2.97
C ASP A 142 -5.08 -18.92 4.14
N LEU A 143 -5.53 -18.45 5.30
CA LEU A 143 -5.59 -19.21 6.56
C LEU A 143 -6.99 -19.72 6.93
N ALA A 144 -8.02 -19.18 6.28
CA ALA A 144 -9.42 -19.43 6.62
C ALA A 144 -9.83 -20.90 6.40
N ALA A 145 -10.68 -21.42 7.29
CA ALA A 145 -11.31 -22.71 7.10
C ALA A 145 -12.30 -22.67 5.92
N PRO A 146 -12.63 -23.81 5.27
CA PRO A 146 -13.49 -23.82 4.08
C PRO A 146 -14.85 -23.10 4.25
N HIS A 147 -15.44 -23.16 5.43
CA HIS A 147 -16.73 -22.53 5.73
C HIS A 147 -16.62 -21.00 5.92
N GLU A 148 -15.44 -20.49 6.28
CA GLU A 148 -15.18 -19.06 6.48
C GLU A 148 -14.78 -18.35 5.18
N LYS A 149 -14.33 -19.11 4.17
CA LYS A 149 -13.85 -18.56 2.90
C LYS A 149 -14.95 -17.86 2.11
N ALA A 150 -16.14 -18.45 1.97
CA ALA A 150 -17.18 -17.89 1.11
C ALA A 150 -17.64 -16.48 1.54
N PRO A 151 -17.91 -16.19 2.83
CA PRO A 151 -18.18 -14.83 3.29
C PRO A 151 -17.04 -13.85 3.01
N MET A 152 -15.79 -14.26 3.25
CA MET A 152 -14.60 -13.41 3.00
C MET A 152 -14.39 -13.15 1.49
N GLN A 153 -14.63 -14.15 0.64
CA GLN A 153 -14.59 -14.03 -0.82
C GLN A 153 -15.65 -13.06 -1.33
N LEU A 154 -16.87 -13.11 -0.78
CA LEU A 154 -17.93 -12.16 -1.12
C LEU A 154 -17.52 -10.73 -0.75
N ALA A 155 -17.07 -10.51 0.49
CA ALA A 155 -16.65 -9.19 0.96
C ALA A 155 -15.46 -8.64 0.14
N LEU A 156 -14.42 -9.44 -0.06
CA LEU A 156 -13.26 -9.05 -0.85
C LEU A 156 -13.63 -8.80 -2.32
N GLY A 157 -14.43 -9.68 -2.92
CA GLY A 157 -14.91 -9.53 -4.30
C GLY A 157 -15.69 -8.22 -4.49
N ARG A 158 -16.52 -7.84 -3.51
CA ARG A 158 -17.22 -6.55 -3.49
C ARG A 158 -16.26 -5.36 -3.45
N ILE A 159 -15.25 -5.41 -2.58
CA ILE A 159 -14.23 -4.36 -2.46
C ILE A 159 -13.45 -4.21 -3.77
N LEU A 160 -12.95 -5.32 -4.32
CA LEU A 160 -12.18 -5.34 -5.56
C LEU A 160 -12.99 -4.81 -6.75
N ALA A 161 -14.27 -5.21 -6.87
CA ALA A 161 -15.16 -4.69 -7.91
C ALA A 161 -15.36 -3.17 -7.81
N ARG A 162 -15.54 -2.60 -6.61
CA ARG A 162 -15.61 -1.13 -6.42
C ARG A 162 -14.33 -0.41 -6.83
N ARG A 163 -13.20 -1.11 -6.78
CA ARG A 163 -11.87 -0.58 -7.05
C ARG A 163 -11.40 -0.82 -8.49
N GLY A 164 -12.20 -1.49 -9.32
CA GLY A 164 -11.91 -1.74 -10.72
C GLY A 164 -11.12 -3.02 -11.00
N ALA A 165 -10.82 -3.84 -9.99
CA ALA A 165 -10.18 -5.15 -10.16
C ALA A 165 -11.22 -6.22 -10.50
N TYR A 166 -11.86 -6.05 -11.65
CA TYR A 166 -13.01 -6.86 -12.04
C TYR A 166 -12.70 -8.36 -12.28
N PRO A 167 -11.57 -8.76 -12.91
CA PRO A 167 -11.26 -10.17 -13.11
C PRO A 167 -11.13 -10.95 -11.79
N GLU A 168 -10.39 -10.42 -10.82
CA GLU A 168 -10.22 -11.06 -9.52
C GLU A 168 -11.51 -11.02 -8.71
N ALA A 169 -12.24 -9.91 -8.76
CA ALA A 169 -13.56 -9.81 -8.14
C ALA A 169 -14.52 -10.87 -8.68
N ALA A 170 -14.59 -11.05 -10.01
CA ALA A 170 -15.46 -12.03 -10.64
C ALA A 170 -15.16 -13.46 -10.15
N ARG A 171 -13.87 -13.83 -10.08
CA ARG A 171 -13.44 -15.14 -9.57
C ARG A 171 -13.89 -15.37 -8.12
N LEU A 172 -13.66 -14.40 -7.24
CA LEU A 172 -14.07 -14.51 -5.83
C LEU A 172 -15.59 -14.58 -5.67
N LEU A 173 -16.33 -13.79 -6.44
CA LEU A 173 -17.79 -13.79 -6.41
C LEU A 173 -18.37 -15.12 -6.95
N GLN A 174 -17.77 -15.71 -7.99
CA GLN A 174 -18.13 -17.03 -8.49
C GLN A 174 -17.90 -18.13 -7.44
N ASP A 175 -16.80 -18.06 -6.68
CA ASP A 175 -16.53 -19.00 -5.59
C ASP A 175 -17.50 -18.82 -4.42
N ALA A 176 -17.75 -17.58 -3.98
CA ALA A 176 -18.69 -17.28 -2.90
C ALA A 176 -20.12 -17.76 -3.21
N ARG A 177 -20.54 -17.67 -4.48
CA ARG A 177 -21.86 -18.09 -4.98
C ARG A 177 -22.15 -19.59 -4.79
N LYS A 178 -21.11 -20.42 -4.63
CA LYS A 178 -21.27 -21.86 -4.39
C LYS A 178 -22.03 -22.12 -3.09
N LEU A 179 -21.90 -21.25 -2.08
CA LEU A 179 -22.66 -21.33 -0.83
C LEU A 179 -24.10 -20.83 -1.05
N PRO A 180 -25.14 -21.65 -0.76
CA PRO A 180 -26.54 -21.29 -1.04
C PRO A 180 -26.98 -19.95 -0.44
N ASP A 181 -26.61 -19.70 0.82
CA ASP A 181 -27.04 -18.51 1.56
C ASP A 181 -26.49 -17.21 0.99
N LEU A 182 -25.31 -17.26 0.36
CA LEU A 182 -24.64 -16.11 -0.25
C LEU A 182 -24.88 -16.02 -1.75
N ARG A 183 -25.51 -17.03 -2.37
CA ARG A 183 -25.66 -17.17 -3.82
C ARG A 183 -26.29 -15.94 -4.44
N ALA A 184 -27.42 -15.49 -3.90
CA ALA A 184 -28.16 -14.36 -4.45
C ALA A 184 -27.35 -13.06 -4.36
N GLU A 185 -26.70 -12.79 -3.22
CA GLU A 185 -25.87 -11.59 -3.05
C GLU A 185 -24.63 -11.61 -3.95
N ALA A 186 -23.90 -12.72 -3.98
CA ALA A 186 -22.73 -12.90 -4.84
C ALA A 186 -23.10 -12.72 -6.32
N GLN A 187 -24.24 -13.28 -6.74
CA GLN A 187 -24.74 -13.17 -8.10
C GLN A 187 -25.03 -11.71 -8.49
N ARG A 188 -25.66 -10.93 -7.61
CA ARG A 188 -25.94 -9.51 -7.88
C ARG A 188 -24.68 -8.71 -8.19
N HIS A 189 -23.65 -8.91 -7.37
CA HIS A 189 -22.34 -8.28 -7.58
C HIS A 189 -21.64 -8.82 -8.83
N LEU A 190 -21.74 -10.13 -9.11
CA LEU A 190 -21.13 -10.75 -10.27
C LEU A 190 -21.70 -10.22 -11.59
N ILE A 191 -23.02 -10.00 -11.69
CA ILE A 191 -23.66 -9.41 -12.87
C ILE A 191 -23.06 -8.05 -13.21
N ALA A 192 -22.93 -7.17 -12.20
CA ALA A 192 -22.36 -5.84 -12.39
C ALA A 192 -20.87 -5.89 -12.77
N THR A 193 -20.11 -6.79 -12.13
CA THR A 193 -18.68 -7.01 -12.42
C THR A 193 -18.47 -7.51 -13.85
N LEU A 194 -19.23 -8.52 -14.30
CA LEU A 194 -19.16 -9.06 -15.67
C LEU A 194 -19.52 -7.99 -16.71
N ALA A 195 -20.56 -7.20 -16.44
CA ALA A 195 -20.94 -6.11 -17.32
C ALA A 195 -19.86 -5.02 -17.42
N ALA A 196 -19.18 -4.71 -16.31
CA ALA A 196 -18.06 -3.75 -16.30
C ALA A 196 -16.83 -4.25 -17.09
N MET A 197 -16.62 -5.57 -17.15
CA MET A 197 -15.61 -6.21 -18.01
C MET A 197 -16.02 -6.29 -19.49
N GLY A 198 -17.19 -5.78 -19.87
CA GLY A 198 -17.72 -5.93 -21.23
C GLY A 198 -18.32 -7.31 -21.54
N LEU A 199 -18.34 -8.25 -20.59
CA LEU A 199 -18.87 -9.61 -20.73
C LEU A 199 -20.40 -9.63 -20.57
N ARG A 200 -21.10 -8.95 -21.48
CA ARG A 200 -22.56 -8.75 -21.37
C ARG A 200 -23.38 -10.04 -21.45
N ASP A 201 -22.97 -11.02 -22.24
CA ASP A 201 -23.72 -12.29 -22.36
C ASP A 201 -23.64 -13.09 -21.05
N GLY A 202 -22.45 -13.20 -20.45
CA GLY A 202 -22.31 -13.80 -19.13
C GLY A 202 -23.08 -13.05 -18.04
N ALA A 203 -23.18 -11.71 -18.12
CA ALA A 203 -24.00 -10.92 -17.21
C ALA A 203 -25.51 -11.19 -17.39
N ARG A 204 -25.98 -11.42 -18.62
CA ARG A 204 -27.37 -11.81 -18.91
C ARG A 204 -27.69 -13.19 -18.37
N ASP A 205 -26.81 -14.17 -18.59
CA ASP A 205 -26.98 -15.53 -18.07
C ASP A 205 -27.04 -15.51 -16.54
N ALA A 206 -26.13 -14.76 -15.90
CA ALA A 206 -26.14 -14.58 -14.46
C ALA A 206 -27.42 -13.89 -13.95
N LEU A 207 -27.95 -12.92 -14.69
CA LEU A 207 -29.22 -12.26 -14.38
C LEU A 207 -30.41 -13.22 -14.51
N LEU A 208 -30.43 -14.08 -15.53
CA LEU A 208 -31.47 -15.11 -15.70
C LEU A 208 -31.46 -16.10 -14.52
N GLU A 209 -30.29 -16.56 -14.10
CA GLU A 209 -30.14 -17.40 -12.91
C GLU A 209 -30.64 -16.72 -11.63
N LEU A 210 -30.33 -15.43 -11.44
CA LEU A 210 -30.81 -14.66 -10.28
C LEU A 210 -32.34 -14.54 -10.30
N ARG A 211 -32.94 -14.32 -11.48
CA ARG A 211 -34.39 -14.19 -11.65
C ARG A 211 -35.15 -15.48 -11.42
N ALA A 212 -34.49 -16.63 -11.58
CA ALA A 212 -35.10 -17.92 -11.24
C ALA A 212 -35.38 -18.04 -9.73
N THR A 213 -34.65 -17.30 -8.89
CA THR A 213 -34.81 -17.30 -7.43
C THR A 213 -35.45 -16.02 -6.88
N ASP A 214 -35.28 -14.88 -7.55
CA ASP A 214 -35.86 -13.59 -7.19
C ASP A 214 -36.54 -12.93 -8.39
N THR A 215 -37.86 -13.08 -8.46
CA THR A 215 -38.69 -12.56 -9.56
C THR A 215 -38.84 -11.03 -9.54
N SER A 216 -38.44 -10.35 -8.45
CA SER A 216 -38.50 -8.89 -8.35
C SER A 216 -37.41 -8.19 -9.16
N VAL A 217 -36.36 -8.92 -9.57
CA VAL A 217 -35.22 -8.37 -10.30
C VAL A 217 -35.60 -8.09 -11.77
N PRO A 218 -35.23 -6.92 -12.33
CA PRO A 218 -35.52 -6.58 -13.72
C PRO A 218 -35.08 -7.66 -14.72
N ALA A 219 -35.92 -7.93 -15.72
CA ALA A 219 -35.63 -8.89 -16.78
C ALA A 219 -34.54 -8.42 -17.75
N ASP A 220 -34.41 -7.10 -17.90
CA ASP A 220 -33.47 -6.45 -18.80
C ASP A 220 -32.17 -6.06 -18.06
N LEU A 221 -31.02 -6.40 -18.67
CA LEU A 221 -29.71 -6.16 -18.07
C LEU A 221 -29.42 -4.66 -17.91
N ASP A 222 -29.79 -3.82 -18.87
CA ASP A 222 -29.48 -2.39 -18.79
C ASP A 222 -30.32 -1.69 -17.72
N THR A 223 -31.56 -2.15 -17.51
CA THR A 223 -32.43 -1.73 -16.42
C THR A 223 -31.88 -2.18 -15.07
N TYR A 224 -31.51 -3.46 -14.93
CA TYR A 224 -30.83 -3.96 -13.74
C TYR A 224 -29.58 -3.13 -13.39
N LEU A 225 -28.71 -2.86 -14.36
CA LEU A 225 -27.47 -2.12 -14.14
C LEU A 225 -27.71 -0.65 -13.79
N ARG A 226 -28.82 -0.04 -14.23
CA ARG A 226 -29.22 1.31 -13.80
C ARG A 226 -29.64 1.29 -12.34
N GLU A 227 -30.61 0.44 -11.98
CA GLU A 227 -31.08 0.29 -10.60
C GLU A 227 -29.95 -0.09 -9.64
N TRP A 228 -29.03 -0.96 -10.07
CA TRP A 228 -27.84 -1.33 -9.31
C TRP A 228 -26.94 -0.13 -9.00
N ARG A 229 -26.72 0.75 -9.99
CA ARG A 229 -25.94 1.98 -9.81
C ARG A 229 -26.65 2.95 -8.87
N ASP A 230 -27.97 3.09 -9.01
CA ASP A 230 -28.79 3.98 -8.21
C ASP A 230 -28.87 3.50 -6.75
N ALA A 231 -29.07 2.20 -6.51
CA ALA A 231 -29.00 1.59 -5.18
C ALA A 231 -27.60 1.71 -4.54
N GLY A 232 -26.55 1.64 -5.36
CA GLY A 232 -25.17 1.90 -4.92
C GLY A 232 -24.89 3.38 -4.62
N ALA A 233 -25.62 4.30 -5.27
CA ALA A 233 -25.57 5.73 -4.98
C ALA A 233 -26.36 6.08 -3.71
N GLU A 234 -27.50 5.43 -3.46
CA GLU A 234 -28.29 5.57 -2.23
C GLU A 234 -27.59 4.94 -1.01
N ARG A 235 -26.91 3.78 -1.16
CA ARG A 235 -26.04 3.23 -0.09
C ARG A 235 -24.83 4.12 0.22
N LYS A 236 -24.41 4.97 -0.72
CA LYS A 236 -23.41 6.03 -0.50
C LYS A 236 -23.99 7.33 0.08
N THR A 237 -25.30 7.41 0.29
CA THR A 237 -25.96 8.61 0.86
C THR A 237 -26.19 8.55 2.37
N GLY A 238 -25.80 7.44 3.02
CA GLY A 238 -25.74 7.34 4.47
C GLY A 238 -24.34 7.60 5.02
N ARG A 239 -23.99 8.87 5.26
CA ARG A 239 -22.88 9.35 6.13
C ARG A 239 -21.41 9.32 5.69
N ASP A 240 -21.00 8.75 4.55
CA ASP A 240 -19.57 8.78 4.16
C ASP A 240 -19.28 9.47 2.83
N ARG A 241 -19.03 10.78 2.90
CA ARG A 241 -18.05 11.46 2.04
C ARG A 241 -17.16 12.24 2.97
N GLU A 242 -15.87 11.89 3.03
CA GLU A 242 -14.89 12.60 3.85
C GLU A 242 -14.96 14.10 3.51
N VAL A 243 -15.45 14.90 4.47
CA VAL A 243 -15.52 16.35 4.33
C VAL A 243 -14.26 16.94 4.97
N ILE A 244 -13.29 17.28 4.13
CA ILE A 244 -12.05 17.91 4.57
C ILE A 244 -12.37 19.33 5.07
N ALA A 245 -11.89 19.62 6.28
CA ALA A 245 -12.10 20.88 6.98
C ALA A 245 -13.58 21.32 7.11
N GLY A 246 -14.53 20.38 7.06
CA GLY A 246 -15.96 20.69 7.13
C GLY A 246 -16.48 21.51 5.94
N ARG A 247 -15.73 21.56 4.82
CA ARG A 247 -16.06 22.36 3.63
C ARG A 247 -15.89 21.61 2.31
N TYR A 248 -14.82 20.83 2.16
CA TYR A 248 -14.50 20.18 0.89
C TYR A 248 -14.90 18.72 0.94
N ARG A 249 -16.02 18.40 0.32
CA ARG A 249 -16.52 17.03 0.23
C ARG A 249 -15.82 16.30 -0.90
N LEU A 250 -14.93 15.37 -0.57
CA LEU A 250 -14.18 14.60 -1.56
C LEU A 250 -15.12 13.71 -2.40
N GLU A 251 -14.83 13.57 -3.69
CA GLU A 251 -15.66 12.83 -4.65
C GLU A 251 -14.89 11.68 -5.31
N ARG A 252 -13.81 11.99 -6.04
CA ARG A 252 -12.96 10.96 -6.68
C ARG A 252 -11.50 11.39 -6.72
N LEU A 253 -10.60 10.43 -6.79
CA LEU A 253 -9.18 10.70 -7.06
C LEU A 253 -8.99 11.18 -8.52
N LEU A 254 -8.21 12.26 -8.70
CA LEU A 254 -7.79 12.81 -9.98
C LEU A 254 -6.36 12.36 -10.35
N GLY A 255 -5.47 12.19 -9.37
CA GLY A 255 -4.11 11.72 -9.58
C GLY A 255 -3.33 11.53 -8.28
N ALA A 256 -2.19 10.84 -8.33
CA ALA A 256 -1.27 10.66 -7.21
C ALA A 256 0.18 10.81 -7.70
N GLY A 257 1.04 11.41 -6.89
CA GLY A 257 2.45 11.59 -7.20
C GLY A 257 3.28 11.73 -5.92
N ALA A 258 4.60 11.91 -6.04
CA ALA A 258 5.54 11.88 -4.92
C ALA A 258 5.19 12.81 -3.74
N SER A 259 4.52 13.94 -4.01
CA SER A 259 4.12 14.92 -2.98
C SER A 259 2.73 14.70 -2.37
N GLY A 260 1.89 13.81 -2.93
CA GLY A 260 0.54 13.60 -2.40
C GLY A 260 -0.49 13.08 -3.41
N ARG A 261 -1.76 13.12 -3.00
CA ARG A 261 -2.94 12.69 -3.78
C ARG A 261 -3.83 13.88 -4.09
N VAL A 262 -4.34 13.98 -5.32
CA VAL A 262 -5.25 15.03 -5.75
C VAL A 262 -6.64 14.46 -5.97
N PHE A 263 -7.66 15.04 -5.36
CA PHE A 263 -9.06 14.63 -5.44
C PHE A 263 -9.90 15.70 -6.12
N LEU A 264 -10.90 15.30 -6.88
CA LEU A 264 -12.06 16.13 -7.18
C LEU A 264 -12.89 16.20 -5.90
N ALA A 265 -13.27 17.40 -5.50
CA ALA A 265 -14.14 17.65 -4.37
C ALA A 265 -15.19 18.71 -4.74
N THR A 266 -16.28 18.75 -3.99
CA THR A 266 -17.20 19.88 -4.00
C THR A 266 -16.85 20.79 -2.82
N ASP A 267 -16.61 22.08 -3.08
CA ASP A 267 -16.62 23.11 -2.05
C ASP A 267 -18.09 23.39 -1.68
N GLU A 268 -18.53 22.91 -0.52
CA GLU A 268 -19.93 22.96 -0.09
C GLU A 268 -20.38 24.38 0.29
N VAL A 269 -19.44 25.28 0.58
CA VAL A 269 -19.73 26.69 0.86
C VAL A 269 -19.92 27.46 -0.44
N ALA A 270 -19.03 27.26 -1.42
CA ALA A 270 -19.10 27.97 -2.69
C ALA A 270 -19.97 27.27 -3.76
N GLY A 271 -20.37 26.01 -3.54
CA GLY A 271 -21.19 25.23 -4.45
C GLY A 271 -20.51 24.88 -5.78
N ARG A 272 -19.18 24.73 -5.80
CA ARG A 272 -18.40 24.51 -7.04
C ARG A 272 -17.43 23.34 -6.94
N PRO A 273 -17.09 22.67 -8.06
CA PRO A 273 -16.04 21.67 -8.08
C PRO A 273 -14.66 22.30 -7.88
N VAL A 274 -13.83 21.64 -7.09
CA VAL A 274 -12.44 22.03 -6.79
C VAL A 274 -11.54 20.80 -6.84
N ALA A 275 -10.24 21.00 -7.09
CA ALA A 275 -9.23 19.97 -6.92
C ALA A 275 -8.58 20.14 -5.54
N VAL A 276 -8.51 19.08 -4.73
CA VAL A 276 -7.91 19.09 -3.39
C VAL A 276 -6.71 18.17 -3.39
N LYS A 277 -5.51 18.74 -3.28
CA LYS A 277 -4.25 18.01 -3.11
C LYS A 277 -4.00 17.78 -1.63
N MET A 278 -4.05 16.52 -1.21
CA MET A 278 -3.69 16.03 0.12
C MET A 278 -2.22 15.61 0.09
N PHE A 279 -1.39 16.23 0.92
CA PHE A 279 0.03 15.88 1.00
C PHE A 279 0.22 14.60 1.82
N PHE A 280 1.20 13.78 1.45
CA PHE A 280 1.62 12.67 2.32
C PHE A 280 2.20 13.26 3.61
N ALA A 281 1.91 12.64 4.75
CA ALA A 281 2.48 13.05 6.04
C ALA A 281 3.98 12.70 6.11
N SER A 282 4.80 13.37 5.32
CA SER A 282 6.25 13.19 5.26
C SER A 282 6.92 14.48 5.73
N GLY A 283 7.00 14.61 7.05
CA GLY A 283 7.71 15.69 7.73
C GLY A 283 7.16 15.91 9.12
N ALA A 284 7.98 15.73 10.15
CA ALA A 284 7.64 16.20 11.48
C ALA A 284 7.24 17.69 11.41
N ARG A 285 6.06 18.03 11.92
CA ARG A 285 5.59 19.43 12.02
C ARG A 285 6.74 20.27 12.63
N GLY A 286 7.21 21.29 11.92
CA GLY A 286 8.29 22.19 12.39
C GLY A 286 9.69 21.99 11.76
N GLY A 287 9.86 21.08 10.80
CA GLY A 287 11.13 20.96 10.05
C GLY A 287 11.33 22.05 8.98
N ALA A 288 12.58 22.36 8.62
CA ALA A 288 12.92 23.39 7.61
C ALA A 288 12.29 23.15 6.22
N ALA A 289 12.07 21.89 5.84
CA ALA A 289 11.37 21.52 4.61
C ALA A 289 9.88 21.89 4.66
N TYR A 290 9.23 21.68 5.81
CA TYR A 290 7.84 22.05 6.05
C TYR A 290 7.64 23.57 6.03
N GLU A 291 8.53 24.34 6.67
CA GLU A 291 8.48 25.81 6.67
C GLU A 291 8.67 26.40 5.27
N ARG A 292 9.56 25.82 4.46
CA ARG A 292 9.76 26.24 3.06
C ARG A 292 8.55 25.91 2.20
N PHE A 293 7.97 24.71 2.36
CA PHE A 293 6.71 24.32 1.71
C PHE A 293 5.57 25.29 2.05
N VAL A 294 5.40 25.65 3.33
CA VAL A 294 4.39 26.65 3.77
C VAL A 294 4.59 27.99 3.06
N ARG A 295 5.84 28.46 3.00
CA ARG A 295 6.18 29.73 2.36
C ARG A 295 5.87 29.71 0.86
N GLU A 296 6.20 28.62 0.17
CA GLU A 296 5.97 28.48 -1.27
C GLU A 296 4.47 28.32 -1.61
N ALA A 297 3.72 27.54 -0.83
CA ALA A 297 2.27 27.43 -0.99
C ALA A 297 1.55 28.77 -0.76
N ARG A 298 2.01 29.58 0.19
CA ARG A 298 1.51 30.95 0.43
C ARG A 298 1.88 31.91 -0.70
N LEU A 299 3.08 31.79 -1.28
CA LEU A 299 3.46 32.62 -2.43
C LEU A 299 2.62 32.27 -3.66
N ALA A 300 2.43 30.98 -3.94
CA ALA A 300 1.58 30.52 -5.04
C ALA A 300 0.14 31.00 -4.91
N SER A 301 -0.43 31.07 -3.69
CA SER A 301 -1.79 31.57 -3.49
C SER A 301 -1.97 33.08 -3.72
N THR A 302 -0.87 33.84 -3.83
CA THR A 302 -0.93 35.26 -4.22
C THR A 302 -0.92 35.48 -5.73
N LEU A 303 -0.61 34.45 -6.53
CA LEU A 303 -0.57 34.54 -7.98
C LEU A 303 -1.98 34.38 -8.54
N ARG A 304 -2.48 35.44 -9.20
CA ARG A 304 -3.76 35.39 -9.94
C ARG A 304 -3.52 35.81 -11.39
N HIS A 305 -3.78 34.89 -12.31
CA HIS A 305 -3.67 35.12 -13.75
C HIS A 305 -4.54 34.10 -14.50
N PRO A 306 -5.20 34.45 -15.63
CA PRO A 306 -6.05 33.51 -16.38
C PRO A 306 -5.34 32.21 -16.79
N SER A 307 -4.03 32.27 -17.04
CA SER A 307 -3.20 31.12 -17.43
C SER A 307 -2.48 30.45 -16.27
N LEU A 308 -2.85 30.72 -15.02
CA LEU A 308 -2.34 30.02 -13.84
C LEU A 308 -3.50 29.30 -13.14
N VAL A 309 -3.24 28.10 -12.61
CA VAL A 309 -4.21 27.38 -11.77
C VAL A 309 -4.41 28.18 -10.48
N GLU A 310 -5.65 28.58 -10.22
CA GLU A 310 -5.94 29.37 -9.02
C GLU A 310 -5.95 28.50 -7.77
N VAL A 311 -5.26 28.95 -6.72
CA VAL A 311 -5.32 28.34 -5.39
C VAL A 311 -6.41 29.04 -4.59
N TYR A 312 -7.38 28.27 -4.11
CA TYR A 312 -8.50 28.80 -3.32
C TYR A 312 -8.22 28.78 -1.83
N ASP A 313 -7.54 27.75 -1.33
CA ASP A 313 -7.35 27.54 0.09
C ASP A 313 -6.15 26.64 0.36
N VAL A 314 -5.51 26.81 1.51
CA VAL A 314 -4.38 26.00 1.96
C VAL A 314 -4.46 25.79 3.46
N SER A 315 -4.39 24.54 3.91
CA SER A 315 -4.26 24.20 5.32
C SER A 315 -3.03 23.34 5.52
N VAL A 316 -2.03 23.95 6.14
CA VAL A 316 -0.79 23.23 6.43
C VAL A 316 -0.98 22.25 7.59
N GLU A 317 -1.78 22.62 8.59
CA GLU A 317 -2.10 21.76 9.74
C GLU A 317 -2.75 20.44 9.30
N ARG A 318 -3.67 20.53 8.32
CA ARG A 318 -4.41 19.39 7.77
C ARG A 318 -3.77 18.80 6.51
N GLY A 319 -2.64 19.35 6.07
CA GLY A 319 -1.89 18.87 4.92
C GLY A 319 -2.68 18.88 3.61
N PHE A 320 -3.40 19.97 3.28
CA PHE A 320 -4.11 20.09 2.00
C PHE A 320 -3.97 21.45 1.30
N LEU A 321 -4.15 21.42 -0.01
CA LEU A 321 -4.24 22.58 -0.91
C LEU A 321 -5.47 22.42 -1.82
N ALA A 322 -6.43 23.34 -1.72
CA ALA A 322 -7.60 23.38 -2.59
C ALA A 322 -7.38 24.38 -3.74
N MET A 323 -7.61 23.94 -4.97
CA MET A 323 -7.32 24.68 -6.20
C MET A 323 -8.44 24.53 -7.23
N GLU A 324 -8.34 25.32 -8.29
CA GLU A 324 -9.22 25.26 -9.45
C GLU A 324 -9.23 23.85 -10.06
N TYR A 325 -10.43 23.29 -10.25
CA TYR A 325 -10.59 22.06 -11.00
C TYR A 325 -10.66 22.36 -12.51
N LEU A 326 -9.77 21.72 -13.27
CA LEU A 326 -9.67 21.89 -14.72
C LEU A 326 -10.14 20.62 -15.45
N PRO A 327 -11.36 20.61 -16.01
CA PRO A 327 -11.98 19.40 -16.55
C PRO A 327 -11.35 18.92 -17.87
N GLY A 328 -10.58 19.78 -18.56
CA GLY A 328 -9.93 19.45 -19.83
C GLY A 328 -8.65 18.62 -19.70
N GLY A 329 -8.30 18.18 -18.50
CA GLY A 329 -7.13 17.33 -18.21
C GLY A 329 -5.79 18.05 -18.37
N SER A 330 -4.70 17.32 -18.18
CA SER A 330 -3.34 17.81 -18.42
C SER A 330 -2.85 17.52 -19.85
N LEU A 331 -1.83 18.24 -20.30
CA LEU A 331 -1.16 17.99 -21.58
C LEU A 331 -0.57 16.57 -21.61
N ALA A 332 0.00 16.09 -20.50
CA ALA A 332 0.47 14.70 -20.37
C ALA A 332 -0.65 13.68 -20.66
N GLN A 333 -1.84 13.90 -20.10
CA GLN A 333 -3.00 13.01 -20.34
C GLN A 333 -3.43 13.01 -21.80
N ARG A 334 -3.40 14.17 -22.47
CA ARG A 334 -3.74 14.29 -23.89
C ARG A 334 -2.73 13.59 -24.79
N ILE A 335 -1.44 13.79 -24.54
CA ILE A 335 -0.36 13.12 -25.28
C ILE A 335 -0.45 11.60 -25.10
N ALA A 336 -0.61 11.13 -23.85
CA ALA A 336 -0.76 9.71 -23.54
C ALA A 336 -2.02 9.09 -24.16
N GLY A 337 -3.13 9.84 -24.22
CA GLY A 337 -4.37 9.45 -24.89
C GLY A 337 -4.30 9.43 -26.42
N GLY A 338 -3.13 9.72 -27.01
CA GLY A 338 -2.92 9.73 -28.45
C GLY A 338 -3.48 10.97 -29.17
N GLU A 339 -3.94 12.00 -28.43
CA GLU A 339 -4.35 13.27 -29.02
C GLU A 339 -3.14 13.92 -29.71
N ARG A 340 -3.37 14.50 -30.90
CA ARG A 340 -2.37 15.26 -31.64
C ARG A 340 -2.86 16.69 -31.74
N LEU A 341 -2.24 17.58 -30.98
CA LEU A 341 -2.53 19.01 -31.05
C LEU A 341 -2.01 19.55 -32.38
N THR A 342 -2.83 20.36 -33.05
CA THR A 342 -2.41 21.08 -34.26
C THR A 342 -1.40 22.17 -33.91
N GLY A 343 -0.53 22.55 -34.86
CA GLY A 343 0.40 23.67 -34.68
C GLY A 343 -0.25 24.94 -34.09
N PRO A 344 -1.44 25.36 -34.55
CA PRO A 344 -2.14 26.51 -33.96
C PRO A 344 -2.57 26.29 -32.50
N GLN A 345 -2.98 25.07 -32.13
CA GLN A 345 -3.34 24.74 -30.74
C GLN A 345 -2.10 24.74 -29.84
N ILE A 346 -0.99 24.17 -30.30
CA ILE A 346 0.30 24.18 -29.57
C ILE A 346 0.79 25.61 -29.40
N ARG A 347 0.73 26.44 -30.44
CA ARG A 347 1.09 27.87 -30.37
C ARG A 347 0.23 28.61 -29.36
N ARG A 348 -1.10 28.40 -29.37
CA ARG A 348 -2.01 29.03 -28.41
C ARG A 348 -1.70 28.61 -26.97
N MET A 349 -1.50 27.32 -26.73
CA MET A 349 -1.08 26.79 -25.44
C MET A 349 0.23 27.43 -24.98
N ALA A 350 1.24 27.52 -25.85
CA ALA A 350 2.51 28.16 -25.53
C ALA A 350 2.34 29.63 -25.11
N LEU A 351 1.52 30.39 -25.83
CA LEU A 351 1.23 31.80 -25.51
C LEU A 351 0.50 31.98 -24.18
N ASP A 352 -0.44 31.07 -23.85
CA ASP A 352 -1.12 31.05 -22.56
C ASP A 352 -0.10 30.81 -21.43
N ILE A 353 0.76 29.79 -21.57
CA ILE A 353 1.79 29.43 -20.58
C ILE A 353 2.84 30.53 -20.40
N ILE A 354 3.24 31.20 -21.49
CA ILE A 354 4.12 32.39 -21.43
C ILE A 354 3.48 33.49 -20.58
N GLY A 355 2.18 33.76 -20.75
CA GLY A 355 1.47 34.74 -19.91
C GLY A 355 1.45 34.35 -18.42
N GLY A 356 1.30 33.06 -18.12
CA GLY A 356 1.40 32.56 -16.75
C GLY A 356 2.80 32.72 -16.14
N LEU A 357 3.84 32.38 -16.90
CA LEU A 357 5.23 32.54 -16.48
C LEU A 357 5.61 34.02 -16.29
N GLU A 358 5.19 34.91 -17.20
CA GLU A 358 5.40 36.36 -17.05
C GLU A 358 4.82 36.88 -15.74
N ALA A 359 3.58 36.48 -15.41
CA ALA A 359 2.89 36.89 -14.18
C ALA A 359 3.60 36.41 -12.90
N ALA A 360 4.22 35.22 -12.94
CA ALA A 360 5.00 34.68 -11.85
C ALA A 360 6.38 35.35 -11.74
N HIS A 361 7.09 35.49 -12.86
CA HIS A 361 8.43 36.10 -12.93
C HIS A 361 8.42 37.56 -12.48
N HIS A 362 7.38 38.33 -12.82
CA HIS A 362 7.20 39.71 -12.33
C HIS A 362 7.10 39.81 -10.80
N ARG A 363 6.72 38.73 -10.12
CA ARG A 363 6.67 38.62 -8.66
C ARG A 363 7.91 37.94 -8.07
N GLY A 364 8.95 37.73 -8.89
CA GLY A 364 10.20 37.10 -8.48
C GLY A 364 10.10 35.59 -8.25
N VAL A 365 9.05 34.95 -8.79
CA VAL A 365 8.84 33.49 -8.66
C VAL A 365 9.25 32.80 -9.95
N VAL A 366 10.18 31.85 -9.88
CA VAL A 366 10.55 30.94 -10.98
C VAL A 366 9.83 29.62 -10.77
N HIS A 367 9.25 29.03 -11.81
CA HIS A 367 8.38 27.84 -11.70
C HIS A 367 9.16 26.56 -11.38
N ARG A 368 10.29 26.34 -12.08
CA ARG A 368 11.26 25.23 -11.91
C ARG A 368 10.78 23.82 -12.29
N ASP A 369 9.49 23.61 -12.52
CA ASP A 369 8.94 22.30 -12.90
C ASP A 369 7.94 22.40 -14.06
N VAL A 370 8.30 23.10 -15.14
CA VAL A 370 7.46 23.20 -16.34
C VAL A 370 7.51 21.88 -17.11
N LYS A 371 6.38 21.18 -17.21
CA LYS A 371 6.25 19.89 -17.92
C LYS A 371 4.80 19.62 -18.31
N PRO A 372 4.52 18.69 -19.24
CA PRO A 372 3.15 18.37 -19.67
C PRO A 372 2.19 18.00 -18.55
N ALA A 373 2.67 17.38 -17.46
CA ALA A 373 1.82 17.01 -16.33
C ALA A 373 1.29 18.22 -15.54
N ASN A 374 1.96 19.37 -15.65
CA ASN A 374 1.65 20.61 -14.94
C ASN A 374 0.94 21.66 -15.82
N ILE A 375 0.70 21.34 -17.10
CA ILE A 375 -0.08 22.17 -18.02
C ILE A 375 -1.47 21.57 -18.15
N PHE A 376 -2.49 22.29 -17.71
CA PHE A 376 -3.87 21.85 -17.66
C PHE A 376 -4.77 22.66 -18.58
N PHE A 377 -5.94 22.12 -18.92
CA PHE A 377 -6.90 22.80 -19.79
C PHE A 377 -8.24 23.01 -19.10
N ASP A 378 -8.78 24.22 -19.21
CA ASP A 378 -10.15 24.51 -18.78
C ASP A 378 -11.19 23.92 -19.75
N ALA A 379 -12.48 24.09 -19.43
CA ALA A 379 -13.58 23.63 -20.28
C ALA A 379 -13.64 24.31 -21.67
N ARG A 380 -12.95 25.43 -21.86
CA ARG A 380 -12.85 26.18 -23.12
C ARG A 380 -11.57 25.85 -23.90
N GLY A 381 -10.72 24.97 -23.36
CA GLY A 381 -9.43 24.60 -23.94
C GLY A 381 -8.33 25.65 -23.75
N THR A 382 -8.49 26.60 -22.82
CA THR A 382 -7.43 27.53 -22.43
C THR A 382 -6.40 26.79 -21.57
N ALA A 383 -5.11 26.98 -21.85
CA ALA A 383 -4.06 26.33 -21.07
C ALA A 383 -3.77 27.11 -19.78
N LYS A 384 -3.59 26.39 -18.67
CA LYS A 384 -3.21 26.92 -17.37
C LYS A 384 -2.04 26.16 -16.78
N LEU A 385 -1.06 26.88 -16.26
CA LEU A 385 0.11 26.31 -15.58
C LEU A 385 -0.22 26.12 -14.09
N GLY A 386 0.00 24.92 -13.56
CA GLY A 386 -0.21 24.56 -12.16
C GLY A 386 1.03 23.96 -11.51
N ASP A 387 0.94 23.65 -10.21
CA ASP A 387 2.00 23.01 -9.41
C ASP A 387 3.37 23.73 -9.48
N PHE A 388 3.42 24.93 -8.89
CA PHE A 388 4.64 25.74 -8.71
C PHE A 388 5.65 25.05 -7.78
N GLY A 389 6.37 24.03 -8.26
CA GLY A 389 7.65 23.55 -7.73
C GLY A 389 7.76 23.33 -6.21
N VAL A 390 6.66 23.12 -5.49
CA VAL A 390 6.54 23.22 -4.01
C VAL A 390 7.34 22.15 -3.24
N ALA A 391 8.13 21.31 -3.93
CA ALA A 391 8.76 20.13 -3.35
C ALA A 391 10.22 19.87 -3.76
N HIS A 392 10.84 20.65 -4.65
CA HIS A 392 12.08 20.18 -5.32
C HIS A 392 13.42 20.63 -4.70
N LEU A 393 13.45 21.20 -3.50
CA LEU A 393 14.73 21.54 -2.84
C LEU A 393 15.17 20.58 -1.73
N VAL A 394 14.46 19.46 -1.51
CA VAL A 394 14.83 18.47 -0.48
C VAL A 394 15.54 17.24 -1.05
N ASP A 395 15.40 16.95 -2.35
CA ASP A 395 15.80 15.65 -2.90
C ASP A 395 17.16 15.58 -3.62
N LEU A 396 18.02 16.60 -3.51
CA LEU A 396 19.41 16.43 -3.97
C LEU A 396 20.30 15.69 -2.95
N GLY A 397 19.74 15.27 -1.80
CA GLY A 397 20.49 14.60 -0.73
C GLY A 397 19.99 13.23 -0.30
N GLN A 398 18.84 12.75 -0.80
CA GLN A 398 18.34 11.40 -0.47
C GLN A 398 17.80 10.71 -1.72
N THR A 399 18.44 9.60 -2.08
CA THR A 399 18.09 8.72 -3.19
C THR A 399 16.71 8.08 -2.99
N GLN A 400 15.66 8.71 -3.54
CA GLN A 400 14.40 8.05 -3.92
C GLN A 400 14.22 8.15 -5.44
N THR A 401 14.53 7.05 -6.13
CA THR A 401 14.89 7.04 -7.56
C THR A 401 13.73 6.90 -8.56
N GLY A 402 12.46 6.81 -8.13
CA GLY A 402 11.31 6.61 -9.04
C GLY A 402 10.65 7.90 -9.55
N GLY A 403 10.34 8.85 -8.66
CA GLY A 403 9.72 10.14 -9.02
C GLY A 403 10.67 11.13 -9.70
N LEU A 404 11.98 10.87 -9.57
CA LEU A 404 13.04 11.68 -10.16
C LEU A 404 13.08 11.53 -11.69
N ILE A 405 12.88 10.32 -12.23
CA ILE A 405 13.07 10.01 -13.66
C ILE A 405 12.14 10.83 -14.57
N GLY A 406 10.85 10.96 -14.19
CA GLY A 406 9.87 11.73 -14.98
C GLY A 406 10.11 13.25 -14.97
N THR A 407 10.72 13.78 -13.91
CA THR A 407 11.08 15.21 -13.81
C THR A 407 12.43 15.48 -14.47
N LEU A 408 13.38 14.53 -14.40
CA LEU A 408 14.69 14.64 -15.02
C LEU A 408 14.61 14.87 -16.54
N ALA A 409 13.62 14.28 -17.22
CA ALA A 409 13.39 14.43 -18.66
C ALA A 409 13.09 15.87 -19.13
N TYR A 410 12.74 16.79 -18.23
CA TYR A 410 12.42 18.19 -18.53
C TYR A 410 13.34 19.18 -17.81
N MET A 411 14.27 18.68 -16.99
CA MET A 411 15.09 19.49 -16.11
C MET A 411 16.18 20.24 -16.90
N SER A 412 16.41 21.51 -16.56
CA SER A 412 17.46 22.31 -17.20
C SER A 412 18.87 21.91 -16.75
N PRO A 413 19.91 22.11 -17.59
CA PRO A 413 21.32 21.84 -17.23
C PRO A 413 21.75 22.49 -15.91
N GLU A 414 21.33 23.73 -15.65
CA GLU A 414 21.64 24.45 -14.41
C GLU A 414 20.93 23.86 -13.19
N GLN A 415 19.74 23.27 -13.35
CA GLN A 415 19.06 22.56 -12.27
C GLN A 415 19.77 21.24 -11.94
N ILE A 416 20.23 20.52 -12.97
CA ILE A 416 20.98 19.26 -12.82
C ILE A 416 22.33 19.49 -12.12
N THR A 417 23.03 20.57 -12.49
CA THR A 417 24.35 20.91 -11.92
C THR A 417 24.29 21.66 -10.58
N GLY A 418 23.09 22.05 -10.13
CA GLY A 418 22.92 22.88 -8.94
C GLY A 418 23.40 24.33 -9.10
N ALA A 419 23.60 24.79 -10.33
CA ALA A 419 23.97 26.17 -10.63
C ALA A 419 22.81 27.15 -10.32
N PRO A 420 23.07 28.46 -10.18
CA PRO A 420 22.03 29.43 -9.87
C PRO A 420 20.86 29.39 -10.89
N ILE A 421 19.68 29.02 -10.39
CA ILE A 421 18.46 28.90 -11.21
C ILE A 421 17.87 30.30 -11.46
N SER A 422 17.61 30.59 -12.74
CA SER A 422 16.96 31.83 -13.18
C SER A 422 15.72 31.51 -14.04
N ILE A 423 15.07 32.53 -14.59
CA ILE A 423 13.96 32.38 -15.55
C ILE A 423 14.34 31.54 -16.78
N ALA A 424 15.63 31.44 -17.10
CA ALA A 424 16.15 30.63 -18.21
C ALA A 424 15.91 29.13 -18.03
N ALA A 425 15.70 28.67 -16.79
CA ALA A 425 15.35 27.27 -16.50
C ALA A 425 13.93 26.95 -16.97
N ASP A 426 12.97 27.85 -16.71
CA ASP A 426 11.58 27.68 -17.14
C ASP A 426 11.46 27.69 -18.68
N LEU A 427 12.28 28.52 -19.35
CA LEU A 427 12.33 28.58 -20.82
C LEU A 427 12.87 27.28 -21.43
N TYR A 428 13.91 26.69 -20.83
CA TYR A 428 14.44 25.40 -21.28
C TYR A 428 13.41 24.29 -21.12
N ALA A 429 12.78 24.19 -19.94
CA ALA A 429 11.77 23.20 -19.64
C ALA A 429 10.51 23.35 -20.53
N LEU A 430 10.11 24.59 -20.85
CA LEU A 430 9.09 24.87 -21.86
C LEU A 430 9.55 24.42 -23.26
N GLY A 431 10.82 24.59 -23.62
CA GLY A 431 11.39 24.08 -24.87
C GLY A 431 11.24 22.57 -25.02
N VAL A 432 11.56 21.81 -23.96
CA VAL A 432 11.38 20.34 -23.95
C VAL A 432 9.90 19.98 -24.10
N THR A 433 9.03 20.67 -23.35
CA THR A 433 7.57 20.47 -23.39
C THR A 433 6.99 20.74 -24.78
N LEU A 434 7.43 21.81 -25.45
CA LEU A 434 6.99 22.14 -26.81
C LEU A 434 7.53 21.14 -27.83
N PHE A 435 8.78 20.69 -27.68
CA PHE A 435 9.34 19.65 -28.54
C PHE A 435 8.47 18.39 -28.52
N GLU A 436 8.09 17.94 -27.33
CA GLU A 436 7.22 16.76 -27.17
C GLU A 436 5.81 17.00 -27.68
N ALA A 437 5.22 18.16 -27.42
CA ALA A 437 3.88 18.49 -27.92
C ALA A 437 3.83 18.50 -29.46
N VAL A 438 4.90 18.97 -30.11
CA VAL A 438 5.02 19.09 -31.57
C VAL A 438 5.30 17.74 -32.23
N THR A 439 6.20 16.95 -31.65
CA THR A 439 6.69 15.71 -32.29
C THR A 439 6.02 14.44 -31.75
N GLY A 440 5.38 14.52 -30.59
CA GLY A 440 4.88 13.38 -29.81
C GLY A 440 5.99 12.55 -29.14
N ARG A 441 7.23 13.05 -29.10
CA ARG A 441 8.41 12.37 -28.53
C ARG A 441 9.29 13.36 -27.77
N LEU A 442 9.96 12.90 -26.72
CA LEU A 442 10.96 13.73 -26.03
C LEU A 442 12.19 13.98 -26.92
N PRO A 443 12.89 15.12 -26.73
CA PRO A 443 14.15 15.40 -27.45
C PRO A 443 15.27 14.44 -27.04
N PHE A 444 15.23 13.91 -25.81
CA PHE A 444 16.17 12.93 -25.30
C PHE A 444 15.40 11.68 -24.82
N LEU A 445 15.86 10.50 -25.18
CA LEU A 445 15.12 9.24 -24.98
C LEU A 445 15.47 8.50 -23.68
N GLY A 446 16.44 8.99 -22.90
CA GLY A 446 16.95 8.32 -21.70
C GLY A 446 17.79 7.07 -22.02
N PRO A 447 18.11 6.24 -21.01
CA PRO A 447 17.75 6.41 -19.60
C PRO A 447 18.64 7.42 -18.83
N ASP A 448 19.77 7.84 -19.40
CA ASP A 448 20.69 8.81 -18.75
C ASP A 448 20.33 10.27 -19.10
N PHE A 449 19.16 10.72 -18.65
CA PHE A 449 18.69 12.09 -18.88
C PHE A 449 19.68 13.15 -18.36
N VAL A 450 20.46 12.82 -17.33
CA VAL A 450 21.48 13.72 -16.77
C VAL A 450 22.56 14.00 -17.81
N ALA A 451 23.20 12.97 -18.38
CA ALA A 451 24.24 13.17 -19.38
C ALA A 451 23.69 13.85 -20.66
N GLN A 452 22.49 13.46 -21.09
CA GLN A 452 21.88 13.99 -22.32
C GLN A 452 21.52 15.47 -22.20
N HIS A 453 20.90 15.88 -21.09
CA HIS A 453 20.61 17.29 -20.88
C HIS A 453 21.88 18.12 -20.71
N LEU A 454 22.97 17.59 -20.16
CA LEU A 454 24.22 18.32 -20.00
C LEU A 454 25.07 18.43 -21.29
N GLY A 455 25.06 17.41 -22.15
CA GLY A 455 26.03 17.30 -23.24
C GLY A 455 25.50 16.99 -24.64
N GLU A 456 24.29 16.43 -24.78
CA GLU A 456 23.75 16.02 -26.08
C GLU A 456 22.96 17.16 -26.75
N GLU A 457 23.23 17.42 -28.03
CA GLU A 457 22.42 18.37 -28.82
C GLU A 457 21.05 17.76 -29.14
N PRO A 458 19.94 18.49 -28.93
CA PRO A 458 18.61 17.99 -29.25
C PRO A 458 18.45 17.83 -30.78
N PRO A 459 17.74 16.79 -31.25
CA PRO A 459 17.41 16.65 -32.66
C PRO A 459 16.51 17.81 -33.14
N LEU A 460 16.51 18.08 -34.44
CA LEU A 460 15.51 18.99 -35.04
C LEU A 460 14.13 18.33 -35.01
N ALA A 461 13.08 19.10 -34.71
CA ALA A 461 11.71 18.57 -34.71
C ALA A 461 11.33 18.03 -36.10
N SER A 462 11.76 18.72 -37.17
CA SER A 462 11.55 18.26 -38.56
C SER A 462 12.17 16.91 -38.87
N SER A 463 13.24 16.52 -38.18
CA SER A 463 13.87 15.21 -38.35
C SER A 463 13.10 14.09 -37.66
N VAL A 464 12.23 14.44 -36.69
CA VAL A 464 11.41 13.49 -35.90
C VAL A 464 9.98 13.39 -36.44
N ALA A 465 9.40 14.50 -36.88
CA ALA A 465 8.02 14.56 -37.38
C ALA A 465 7.92 15.51 -38.60
N GLU A 466 7.38 15.00 -39.71
CA GLU A 466 7.16 15.78 -40.93
C GLU A 466 6.22 16.98 -40.67
N GLY A 467 6.47 18.09 -41.38
CA GLY A 467 5.64 19.30 -41.28
C GLY A 467 5.89 20.16 -40.03
N THR A 468 6.89 19.84 -39.22
CA THR A 468 7.21 20.58 -37.99
C THR A 468 8.38 21.57 -38.11
N GLY A 469 9.01 21.69 -39.29
CA GLY A 469 10.23 22.49 -39.48
C GLY A 469 10.13 23.97 -39.14
N GLY A 470 8.93 24.56 -39.14
CA GLY A 470 8.73 25.93 -38.64
C GLY A 470 9.10 26.09 -37.16
N TRP A 471 9.02 25.01 -36.36
CA TRP A 471 9.33 25.02 -34.93
C TRP A 471 10.83 24.90 -34.64
N ASP A 472 11.64 24.43 -35.59
CA ASP A 472 13.07 24.15 -35.38
C ASP A 472 13.85 25.36 -34.83
N PRO A 473 13.71 26.60 -35.37
CA PRO A 473 14.47 27.74 -34.86
C PRO A 473 14.11 28.09 -33.41
N ILE A 474 12.84 27.96 -33.04
CA ILE A 474 12.34 28.27 -31.70
C ILE A 474 12.85 27.24 -30.69
N LEU A 475 12.74 25.95 -31.04
CA LEU A 475 13.18 24.85 -30.18
C LEU A 475 14.70 24.85 -30.00
N ALA A 476 15.45 25.11 -31.07
CA ALA A 476 16.90 25.26 -31.00
C ALA A 476 17.32 26.40 -30.06
N ALA A 477 16.63 27.54 -30.09
CA ALA A 477 16.93 28.69 -29.23
C ALA A 477 16.54 28.49 -27.76
N LEU A 478 15.59 27.60 -27.45
CA LEU A 478 15.18 27.27 -26.07
C LEU A 478 16.06 26.18 -25.44
N LEU A 479 16.54 25.22 -26.24
CA LEU A 479 17.26 24.03 -25.78
C LEU A 479 18.80 24.18 -25.80
N VAL A 480 19.32 25.39 -26.03
CA VAL A 480 20.76 25.70 -25.87
C VAL A 480 21.20 25.36 -24.45
N LYS A 481 22.38 24.76 -24.26
CA LYS A 481 22.81 24.30 -22.93
C LYS A 481 23.19 25.44 -22.00
N ASN A 482 23.88 26.47 -22.49
CA ASN A 482 24.25 27.63 -21.71
C ASN A 482 23.04 28.59 -21.52
N PRO A 483 22.57 28.85 -20.29
CA PRO A 483 21.41 29.73 -20.05
C PRO A 483 21.61 31.17 -20.55
N ARG A 484 22.86 31.65 -20.68
CA ARG A 484 23.16 33.00 -21.18
C ARG A 484 23.05 33.14 -22.70
N GLU A 485 23.02 32.02 -23.41
CA GLU A 485 22.94 31.96 -24.88
C GLU A 485 21.54 31.55 -25.37
N ARG A 486 20.65 31.13 -24.45
CA ARG A 486 19.24 30.84 -24.74
C ARG A 486 18.46 32.11 -25.09
N THR A 487 17.23 31.93 -25.54
CA THR A 487 16.23 33.00 -25.55
C THR A 487 16.20 33.68 -24.17
N GLN A 488 16.43 35.00 -24.14
CA GLN A 488 16.66 35.73 -22.88
C GLN A 488 15.37 36.22 -22.21
N THR A 489 14.30 36.43 -22.97
CA THR A 489 13.03 36.94 -22.41
C THR A 489 11.81 36.20 -22.96
N LEU A 490 10.76 36.11 -22.12
CA LEU A 490 9.45 35.59 -22.52
C LEU A 490 8.81 36.44 -23.63
N ALA A 491 9.09 37.75 -23.66
CA ALA A 491 8.65 38.64 -24.73
C ALA A 491 9.28 38.30 -26.09
N ASP A 492 10.55 37.88 -26.12
CA ASP A 492 11.21 37.44 -27.36
C ASP A 492 10.61 36.12 -27.86
N LEU A 493 10.38 35.17 -26.96
CA LEU A 493 9.71 33.91 -27.30
C LEU A 493 8.29 34.15 -27.82
N ARG A 494 7.53 35.04 -27.18
CA ARG A 494 6.18 35.43 -27.62
C ARG A 494 6.20 35.95 -29.06
N ARG A 495 7.12 36.87 -29.39
CA ARG A 495 7.25 37.40 -30.77
C ARG A 495 7.62 36.31 -31.77
N GLN A 496 8.51 35.39 -31.41
CA GLN A 496 8.88 34.27 -32.29
C GLN A 496 7.69 33.33 -32.56
N LEU A 497 6.89 33.02 -31.53
CA LEU A 497 5.70 32.18 -31.67
C LEU A 497 4.59 32.88 -32.47
N GLU A 498 4.40 34.18 -32.29
CA GLU A 498 3.42 34.96 -33.07
C GLU A 498 3.81 35.07 -34.55
N ALA A 499 5.10 35.20 -34.83
CA ALA A 499 5.65 35.22 -36.19
C ALA A 499 5.76 33.83 -36.84
N LEU A 500 5.47 32.75 -36.10
CA LEU A 500 5.57 31.39 -36.60
C LEU A 500 4.54 31.12 -37.71
N GLU A 501 5.04 30.93 -38.93
CA GLU A 501 4.24 30.47 -40.07
C GLU A 501 3.98 28.96 -39.97
N LEU A 502 2.70 28.60 -39.85
CA LEU A 502 2.26 27.22 -39.75
C LEU A 502 1.74 26.77 -41.12
N HIS A 503 2.62 26.19 -41.95
CA HIS A 503 2.25 25.66 -43.27
C HIS A 503 1.74 24.21 -43.18
N GLY A 504 0.55 23.95 -43.75
CA GLY A 504 0.01 22.61 -43.98
C GLY A 504 -0.99 22.11 -42.93
N GLN A 505 -2.26 22.00 -43.33
CA GLN A 505 -3.21 21.13 -42.63
C GLN A 505 -2.89 19.67 -43.00
N PRO A 506 -2.58 18.77 -42.06
CA PRO A 506 -2.80 17.35 -42.34
C PRO A 506 -4.31 17.15 -42.46
N ARG A 507 -4.79 16.83 -43.67
CA ARG A 507 -6.12 16.27 -43.87
C ARG A 507 -6.19 14.97 -43.07
N ILE A 508 -7.00 14.94 -42.02
CA ILE A 508 -7.37 13.73 -41.31
C ILE A 508 -8.33 12.94 -42.22
N GLY A 509 -7.81 11.96 -42.94
CA GLY A 509 -8.62 10.86 -43.45
C GLY A 509 -8.77 9.77 -42.38
N PRO A 510 -9.87 9.01 -42.34
CA PRO A 510 -9.97 7.84 -41.48
C PRO A 510 -8.85 6.85 -41.84
N ARG A 511 -8.13 6.38 -40.83
CA ARG A 511 -7.03 5.41 -40.98
C ARG A 511 -7.52 4.16 -41.72
N PRO A 512 -6.75 3.57 -42.66
CA PRO A 512 -7.12 2.29 -43.25
C PRO A 512 -7.18 1.23 -42.14
N ARG A 513 -8.34 0.56 -42.02
CA ARG A 513 -8.50 -0.65 -41.21
C ARG A 513 -7.45 -1.66 -41.66
N ARG A 514 -6.47 -1.98 -40.80
CA ARG A 514 -5.69 -3.21 -40.96
C ARG A 514 -6.69 -4.37 -40.90
N ALA A 515 -6.66 -5.21 -41.94
CA ALA A 515 -7.44 -6.43 -42.00
C ALA A 515 -7.10 -7.29 -40.78
N SER A 516 -8.15 -7.62 -40.01
CA SER A 516 -8.13 -8.56 -38.92
C SER A 516 -7.72 -9.94 -39.42
N GLN A 517 -6.52 -10.38 -39.04
CA GLN A 517 -6.30 -11.81 -38.86
C GLN A 517 -7.02 -12.26 -37.57
N PRO A 518 -7.42 -13.54 -37.46
CA PRO A 518 -8.10 -14.02 -36.26
C PRO A 518 -7.11 -14.02 -35.10
N HIS A 519 -7.21 -13.04 -34.21
CA HIS A 519 -6.47 -13.02 -32.96
C HIS A 519 -7.08 -14.04 -31.99
N SER A 520 -6.25 -14.90 -31.41
CA SER A 520 -6.69 -15.85 -30.39
C SER A 520 -7.03 -15.11 -29.10
N ILE A 521 -7.99 -15.65 -28.34
CA ILE A 521 -8.50 -15.13 -27.07
C ILE A 521 -7.39 -14.84 -26.03
N ALA A 522 -6.19 -15.41 -26.21
CA ALA A 522 -5.04 -15.19 -25.33
C ALA A 522 -4.38 -13.80 -25.48
N GLN A 523 -4.54 -13.10 -26.61
CA GLN A 523 -3.91 -11.80 -26.84
C GLN A 523 -4.80 -10.59 -26.48
N LEU A 524 -6.10 -10.80 -26.24
CA LEU A 524 -7.04 -9.77 -25.80
C LEU A 524 -7.03 -9.54 -24.28
N ALA A 525 -6.16 -10.24 -23.54
CA ALA A 525 -6.04 -10.14 -22.08
C ALA A 525 -4.98 -9.13 -21.61
N GLU A 526 -4.21 -8.49 -22.50
CA GLU A 526 -3.10 -7.61 -22.12
C GLU A 526 -3.35 -6.11 -22.33
N GLU A 527 -4.48 -5.70 -22.92
CA GLU A 527 -4.84 -4.28 -23.09
C GLU A 527 -6.17 -4.00 -22.39
N ASP A 528 -6.11 -3.90 -21.05
CA ASP A 528 -7.26 -3.52 -20.21
C ASP A 528 -7.34 -1.97 -20.12
N GLU A 529 -8.51 -1.40 -20.47
CA GLU A 529 -8.82 0.03 -20.31
C GLU A 529 -8.96 0.48 -18.84
N ALA A 530 -8.69 -0.41 -17.88
CA ALA A 530 -8.36 -0.09 -16.51
C ALA A 530 -6.83 -0.08 -16.36
N GLY A 531 -6.22 1.03 -15.95
CA GLY A 531 -4.76 1.11 -15.77
C GLY A 531 -4.21 -0.12 -15.02
N PRO A 532 -2.99 -0.60 -15.34
CA PRO A 532 -2.51 -1.87 -14.85
C PRO A 532 -2.58 -1.90 -13.32
N ARG A 533 -3.21 -2.94 -12.76
CA ARG A 533 -3.31 -3.15 -11.30
C ARG A 533 -1.96 -2.91 -10.62
N TYR A 534 -0.87 -3.28 -11.28
CA TYR A 534 0.49 -3.04 -10.82
C TYR A 534 1.18 -1.94 -11.61
N GLN A 535 1.57 -0.87 -10.91
CA GLN A 535 2.40 0.20 -11.44
C GLN A 535 3.87 -0.06 -11.08
N PHE A 536 4.72 -0.33 -12.07
CA PHE A 536 6.15 -0.61 -11.85
C PHE A 536 6.92 0.62 -11.39
N GLU A 537 7.78 0.44 -10.39
CA GLU A 537 8.60 1.51 -9.81
C GLU A 537 10.09 1.31 -10.15
N THR A 538 10.66 0.17 -9.77
CA THR A 538 12.12 -0.02 -9.77
C THR A 538 12.51 -1.46 -10.13
N PRO A 539 13.41 -1.70 -11.10
CA PRO A 539 14.01 -3.02 -11.29
C PRO A 539 14.80 -3.45 -10.05
N LEU A 540 14.64 -4.70 -9.61
CA LEU A 540 15.34 -5.27 -8.45
C LEU A 540 16.44 -6.28 -8.87
N GLY A 541 16.72 -6.37 -10.17
CA GLY A 541 17.64 -7.36 -10.74
C GLY A 541 16.91 -8.60 -11.22
N GLY A 542 17.54 -9.76 -11.11
CA GLY A 542 16.99 -11.00 -11.63
C GLY A 542 17.81 -12.22 -11.22
N THR A 543 17.24 -13.38 -11.53
CA THR A 543 17.95 -14.66 -11.50
C THR A 543 18.31 -15.04 -12.95
N PRO A 544 19.07 -16.11 -13.19
CA PRO A 544 19.31 -16.59 -14.55
C PRO A 544 18.04 -16.88 -15.36
N VAL A 545 16.91 -17.12 -14.68
CA VAL A 545 15.64 -17.56 -15.28
C VAL A 545 14.48 -16.59 -15.04
N SER A 546 14.73 -15.46 -14.37
CA SER A 546 13.67 -14.50 -14.01
C SER A 546 14.18 -13.07 -13.82
N GLN A 547 13.29 -12.09 -13.99
CA GLN A 547 13.55 -10.68 -13.68
C GLN A 547 12.60 -10.21 -12.58
N LEU A 548 13.14 -9.45 -11.63
CA LEU A 548 12.39 -8.91 -10.51
C LEU A 548 12.25 -7.39 -10.65
N ALA A 549 11.08 -6.89 -10.28
CA ALA A 549 10.81 -5.46 -10.17
C ALA A 549 9.90 -5.17 -8.99
N ARG A 550 10.11 -4.02 -8.35
CA ARG A 550 9.17 -3.43 -7.40
C ARG A 550 8.04 -2.76 -8.16
N ALA A 551 6.82 -2.95 -7.67
CA ALA A 551 5.64 -2.27 -8.19
C ALA A 551 4.68 -1.91 -7.05
N VAL A 552 3.67 -1.10 -7.35
CA VAL A 552 2.56 -0.77 -6.45
C VAL A 552 1.29 -1.41 -6.97
N ASP A 553 0.64 -2.23 -6.15
CA ASP A 553 -0.75 -2.65 -6.35
C ASP A 553 -1.64 -1.43 -6.14
N THR A 554 -2.14 -0.83 -7.22
CA THR A 554 -2.95 0.41 -7.19
C THR A 554 -4.37 0.18 -6.65
N VAL A 555 -4.83 -1.07 -6.69
CA VAL A 555 -6.15 -1.49 -6.23
C VAL A 555 -6.17 -1.53 -4.70
N LEU A 556 -5.19 -2.21 -4.11
CA LEU A 556 -5.07 -2.37 -2.66
C LEU A 556 -4.01 -1.48 -2.01
N ASP A 557 -3.33 -0.63 -2.76
CA ASP A 557 -2.36 0.40 -2.30
C ASP A 557 -1.25 -0.18 -1.41
N ARG A 558 -0.53 -1.16 -1.96
CA ARG A 558 0.62 -1.79 -1.30
C ARG A 558 1.79 -1.96 -2.26
N SER A 559 3.00 -1.96 -1.71
CA SER A 559 4.19 -2.33 -2.47
C SER A 559 4.23 -3.85 -2.67
N VAL A 560 4.60 -4.26 -3.87
CA VAL A 560 4.74 -5.66 -4.27
C VAL A 560 6.06 -5.87 -4.99
N VAL A 561 6.53 -7.11 -5.00
CA VAL A 561 7.64 -7.57 -5.83
C VAL A 561 7.06 -8.46 -6.92
N ILE A 562 7.33 -8.13 -8.17
CA ILE A 562 6.90 -8.90 -9.34
C ILE A 562 8.11 -9.61 -9.90
N GLU A 563 8.03 -10.93 -10.01
CA GLU A 563 9.02 -11.78 -10.64
C GLU A 563 8.44 -12.38 -11.92
N ARG A 564 9.08 -12.07 -13.05
CA ARG A 564 8.70 -12.56 -14.39
C ARG A 564 9.70 -13.61 -14.83
N PHE A 565 9.22 -14.81 -15.11
CA PHE A 565 10.04 -15.95 -15.48
C PHE A 565 10.14 -16.07 -17.00
N ASP A 566 11.32 -16.45 -17.52
CA ASP A 566 11.50 -16.73 -18.94
C ASP A 566 10.82 -18.04 -19.37
N SER A 567 10.96 -18.43 -20.64
CA SER A 567 10.29 -19.61 -21.20
C SER A 567 10.97 -20.96 -20.90
N SER A 568 12.09 -20.99 -20.18
CA SER A 568 12.88 -22.21 -19.94
C SER A 568 12.19 -23.22 -19.02
N ASP A 569 12.64 -24.49 -19.07
CA ASP A 569 12.19 -25.54 -18.14
C ASP A 569 12.65 -25.28 -16.70
N GLU A 570 13.76 -24.56 -16.55
CA GLU A 570 14.31 -24.14 -15.28
C GLU A 570 13.45 -23.04 -14.65
N ALA A 571 13.02 -22.04 -15.44
CA ALA A 571 12.01 -21.06 -15.05
C ALA A 571 10.71 -21.71 -14.60
N THR A 572 10.23 -22.74 -15.32
CA THR A 572 9.01 -23.47 -14.94
C THR A 572 9.17 -24.12 -13.57
N ARG A 573 10.31 -24.76 -13.31
CA ARG A 573 10.62 -25.37 -12.00
C ARG A 573 10.72 -24.33 -10.89
N ALA A 574 11.35 -23.17 -11.16
CA ALA A 574 11.44 -22.08 -10.21
C ALA A 574 10.06 -21.49 -9.87
N LEU A 575 9.17 -21.32 -10.86
CA LEU A 575 7.79 -20.87 -10.64
C LEU A 575 6.96 -21.87 -9.83
N GLU A 576 7.07 -23.18 -10.11
CA GLU A 576 6.41 -24.22 -9.31
C GLU A 576 6.92 -24.23 -7.86
N ARG A 577 8.20 -23.98 -7.67
CA ARG A 577 8.79 -23.86 -6.34
C ARG A 577 8.26 -22.64 -5.60
N ALA A 578 8.24 -21.47 -6.23
CA ALA A 578 7.62 -20.27 -5.66
C ALA A 578 6.16 -20.51 -5.27
N ARG A 579 5.42 -21.31 -6.07
CA ARG A 579 4.05 -21.72 -5.76
C ARG A 579 3.96 -22.67 -4.58
N LEU A 580 4.87 -23.63 -4.44
CA LEU A 580 4.93 -24.51 -3.28
C LEU A 580 5.20 -23.71 -2.00
N LEU A 581 6.24 -22.86 -2.03
CA LEU A 581 6.63 -22.02 -0.89
C LEU A 581 5.55 -21.00 -0.53
N GLY A 582 4.87 -20.41 -1.52
CA GLY A 582 3.76 -19.49 -1.31
C GLY A 582 2.54 -20.10 -0.60
N ARG A 583 2.45 -21.43 -0.50
CA ARG A 583 1.42 -22.12 0.30
C ARG A 583 1.79 -22.23 1.78
N ALA A 584 3.04 -21.96 2.15
CA ALA A 584 3.48 -21.98 3.53
C ALA A 584 2.79 -20.85 4.31
N ALA A 585 1.83 -21.23 5.13
CA ALA A 585 1.00 -20.34 5.94
C ALA A 585 1.78 -19.79 7.15
N SER A 586 2.78 -18.93 6.90
CA SER A 586 3.60 -18.32 7.96
C SER A 586 3.90 -16.85 7.69
N PRO A 587 3.79 -15.96 8.71
CA PRO A 587 4.17 -14.56 8.57
C PRO A 587 5.68 -14.36 8.38
N PHE A 588 6.49 -15.40 8.60
CA PHE A 588 7.96 -15.36 8.45
C PHE A 588 8.43 -15.87 7.09
N VAL A 589 7.51 -16.15 6.17
CA VAL A 589 7.78 -16.51 4.77
C VAL A 589 7.13 -15.46 3.89
N GLN A 590 7.85 -14.99 2.88
CA GLN A 590 7.35 -13.96 1.98
C GLN A 590 6.09 -14.45 1.28
N ARG A 591 5.01 -13.67 1.40
CA ARG A 591 3.71 -14.06 0.90
C ARG A 591 3.62 -13.90 -0.61
N ALA A 592 3.17 -14.95 -1.29
CA ALA A 592 2.78 -14.89 -2.69
C ALA A 592 1.33 -14.39 -2.79
N LEU A 593 1.12 -13.31 -3.54
CA LEU A 593 -0.17 -12.65 -3.74
C LEU A 593 -0.89 -13.20 -4.98
N SER A 594 -0.13 -13.46 -6.03
CA SER A 594 -0.63 -14.04 -7.27
C SER A 594 0.47 -14.86 -7.93
N LEU A 595 0.10 -15.99 -8.51
CA LEU A 595 1.01 -16.89 -9.22
C LEU A 595 0.30 -17.35 -10.49
N ASP A 596 0.68 -16.76 -11.61
CA ASP A 596 0.09 -17.05 -12.90
C ASP A 596 1.06 -17.83 -13.79
N ARG A 597 0.66 -19.06 -14.12
CA ARG A 597 1.41 -19.94 -15.02
C ARG A 597 1.35 -19.47 -16.47
N THR A 598 0.25 -18.83 -16.86
CA THR A 598 0.02 -18.40 -18.25
C THR A 598 0.92 -17.22 -18.58
N SER A 599 0.89 -16.17 -17.74
CA SER A 599 1.79 -15.01 -17.86
C SER A 599 3.18 -15.24 -17.26
N ARG A 600 3.45 -16.43 -16.71
CA ARG A 600 4.72 -16.83 -16.05
C ARG A 600 5.21 -15.76 -15.07
N THR A 601 4.27 -15.22 -14.29
CA THR A 601 4.51 -14.10 -13.39
C THR A 601 4.09 -14.48 -11.97
N ALA A 602 4.97 -14.22 -11.02
CA ALA A 602 4.70 -14.29 -9.60
C ALA A 602 4.68 -12.87 -9.01
N VAL A 603 3.69 -12.58 -8.19
CA VAL A 603 3.56 -11.32 -7.45
C VAL A 603 3.64 -11.66 -5.97
N PHE A 604 4.57 -11.03 -5.27
CA PHE A 604 4.82 -11.21 -3.86
C PHE A 604 4.59 -9.91 -3.09
N GLU A 605 4.26 -10.05 -1.81
CA GLU A 605 4.26 -8.91 -0.90
C GLU A 605 5.70 -8.38 -0.77
N ALA A 606 5.89 -7.07 -0.91
CA ALA A 606 7.19 -6.48 -0.67
C ALA A 606 7.51 -6.54 0.83
N PRO A 607 8.69 -7.04 1.22
CA PRO A 607 9.05 -7.10 2.63
C PRO A 607 9.18 -5.66 3.18
N SER A 608 8.71 -5.45 4.41
CA SER A 608 9.00 -4.24 5.17
C SER A 608 10.35 -4.45 5.84
N GLY A 609 11.42 -3.82 5.36
CA GLY A 609 12.75 -3.94 5.98
C GLY A 609 13.90 -4.06 5.02
N ALA A 610 15.09 -4.32 5.57
CA ALA A 610 16.34 -4.51 4.83
C ALA A 610 16.83 -5.95 4.88
N SER A 611 17.50 -6.38 3.82
CA SER A 611 18.19 -7.67 3.79
C SER A 611 19.30 -7.71 4.85
N LEU A 612 19.45 -8.83 5.55
CA LEU A 612 20.53 -9.02 6.51
C LEU A 612 21.92 -8.81 5.89
N ALA A 613 22.08 -9.13 4.59
CA ALA A 613 23.33 -8.91 3.87
C ALA A 613 23.69 -7.42 3.68
N ASP A 614 22.69 -6.53 3.64
CA ASP A 614 22.91 -5.10 3.44
C ASP A 614 23.26 -4.41 4.76
N SER A 615 22.69 -4.89 5.87
CA SER A 615 22.97 -4.38 7.21
C SER A 615 22.71 -5.48 8.25
N MET A 616 23.78 -6.08 8.77
CA MET A 616 23.70 -7.03 9.89
C MET A 616 23.49 -6.26 11.21
N PRO A 617 22.36 -6.43 11.89
CA PRO A 617 22.11 -5.71 13.14
C PRO A 617 22.85 -6.38 14.30
N ASP A 618 23.41 -5.55 15.18
CA ASP A 618 23.94 -5.98 16.48
C ASP A 618 22.78 -6.06 17.48
N LEU A 619 22.20 -7.26 17.60
CA LEU A 619 21.02 -7.51 18.42
C LEU A 619 21.40 -8.12 19.78
N PRO A 620 20.68 -7.77 20.86
CA PRO A 620 20.87 -8.44 22.14
C PRO A 620 20.48 -9.93 22.00
N PRO A 621 21.08 -10.84 22.79
CA PRO A 621 20.87 -12.27 22.62
C PRO A 621 19.39 -12.71 22.71
N SER A 622 18.56 -11.99 23.47
CA SER A 622 17.12 -12.24 23.58
C SER A 622 16.32 -11.89 22.32
N GLU A 623 16.76 -10.93 21.51
CA GLU A 623 16.18 -10.62 20.20
C GLU A 623 16.70 -11.61 19.14
N THR A 624 17.98 -11.97 19.20
CA THR A 624 18.57 -12.98 18.32
C THR A 624 17.87 -14.34 18.48
N LEU A 625 17.53 -14.74 19.71
CA LEU A 625 16.74 -15.93 19.98
C LEU A 625 15.32 -15.84 19.39
N ARG A 626 14.70 -14.65 19.44
CA ARG A 626 13.39 -14.42 18.81
C ARG A 626 13.47 -14.54 17.29
N VAL A 627 14.54 -14.05 16.66
CA VAL A 627 14.77 -14.23 15.21
C VAL A 627 14.92 -15.71 14.86
N LEU A 628 15.72 -16.46 15.62
CA LEU A 628 15.86 -17.92 15.45
C LEU A 628 14.50 -18.61 15.50
N LYS A 629 13.72 -18.35 16.55
CA LYS A 629 12.40 -18.95 16.75
C LYS A 629 11.46 -18.64 15.57
N ARG A 630 11.45 -17.40 15.10
CA ARG A 630 10.61 -16.95 13.99
C ARG A 630 11.02 -17.62 12.67
N LEU A 631 12.31 -17.70 12.37
CA LEU A 631 12.84 -18.39 11.19
C LEU A 631 12.53 -19.90 11.22
N ALA A 632 12.76 -20.57 12.35
CA ALA A 632 12.45 -21.98 12.53
C ALA A 632 10.95 -22.27 12.29
N ARG A 633 10.07 -21.41 12.82
CA ARG A 633 8.62 -21.51 12.56
C ARG A 633 8.26 -21.30 11.09
N GLY A 634 8.96 -20.41 10.38
CA GLY A 634 8.78 -20.23 8.94
C GLY A 634 9.21 -21.46 8.14
N ALA A 635 10.37 -22.05 8.46
CA ALA A 635 10.86 -23.26 7.81
C ALA A 635 9.94 -24.46 8.07
N ALA A 636 9.46 -24.64 9.30
CA ALA A 636 8.48 -25.68 9.62
C ALA A 636 7.22 -25.56 8.75
N ALA A 637 6.70 -24.35 8.54
CA ALA A 637 5.55 -24.13 7.67
C ALA A 637 5.82 -24.49 6.19
N ILE A 638 7.04 -24.30 5.71
CA ILE A 638 7.48 -24.73 4.38
C ILE A 638 7.57 -26.26 4.29
N HIS A 639 8.09 -26.90 5.34
CA HIS A 639 8.23 -28.36 5.40
C HIS A 639 6.87 -29.06 5.45
N VAL A 640 5.89 -28.49 6.17
CA VAL A 640 4.50 -28.98 6.22
C VAL A 640 3.84 -29.03 4.85
N VAL A 641 4.13 -28.07 3.97
CA VAL A 641 3.62 -28.08 2.59
C VAL A 641 4.42 -28.99 1.64
N GLY A 642 5.40 -29.73 2.17
CA GLY A 642 6.22 -30.71 1.45
C GLY A 642 7.38 -30.09 0.66
N GLY A 643 7.81 -28.88 1.02
CA GLY A 643 8.93 -28.18 0.38
C GLY A 643 10.14 -27.98 1.29
N SER A 644 11.17 -27.36 0.75
CA SER A 644 12.34 -26.82 1.47
C SER A 644 12.72 -25.47 0.84
N HIS A 645 13.17 -24.52 1.66
CA HIS A 645 13.55 -23.18 1.21
C HIS A 645 14.87 -23.19 0.44
N GLY A 646 15.82 -24.03 0.82
CA GLY A 646 17.05 -24.42 0.11
C GLY A 646 18.09 -23.33 -0.16
N ALA A 647 17.75 -22.06 0.09
CA ALA A 647 18.62 -20.91 -0.13
C ALA A 647 18.50 -19.88 1.00
N ILE A 648 18.29 -20.34 2.24
CA ILE A 648 18.27 -19.45 3.42
C ILE A 648 19.69 -18.89 3.60
N SER A 649 19.82 -17.56 3.62
CA SER A 649 21.09 -16.86 3.74
C SER A 649 20.84 -15.42 4.20
N PRO A 650 21.88 -14.64 4.57
CA PRO A 650 21.70 -13.23 4.87
C PRO A 650 21.07 -12.42 3.71
N ARG A 651 21.20 -12.86 2.45
CA ARG A 651 20.59 -12.18 1.29
C ARG A 651 19.09 -12.45 1.12
N THR A 652 18.62 -13.58 1.65
CA THR A 652 17.25 -14.06 1.47
C THR A 652 16.43 -13.96 2.75
N VAL A 653 16.98 -13.33 3.79
CA VAL A 653 16.28 -13.01 5.03
C VAL A 653 16.27 -11.49 5.19
N VAL A 654 15.06 -10.93 5.27
CA VAL A 654 14.82 -9.50 5.52
C VAL A 654 14.34 -9.31 6.96
N LEU A 655 14.89 -8.33 7.67
CA LEU A 655 14.41 -7.92 8.98
C LEU A 655 13.65 -6.61 8.88
N ASP A 656 12.45 -6.57 9.47
CA ASP A 656 11.69 -5.33 9.66
C ASP A 656 12.22 -4.51 10.85
N ASP A 657 11.73 -3.28 11.00
CA ASP A 657 12.11 -2.37 12.10
C ASP A 657 11.75 -2.93 13.50
N GLY A 658 10.88 -3.94 13.58
CA GLY A 658 10.51 -4.68 14.78
C GLY A 658 11.25 -6.02 14.95
N VAL A 659 12.32 -6.22 14.17
CA VAL A 659 13.18 -7.42 14.19
C VAL A 659 12.40 -8.71 13.85
N ALA A 660 11.32 -8.61 13.06
CA ALA A 660 10.62 -9.77 12.53
C ALA A 660 11.27 -10.21 11.21
N PRO A 661 11.79 -11.45 11.13
CA PRO A 661 12.40 -11.96 9.92
C PRO A 661 11.35 -12.43 8.91
N THR A 662 11.61 -12.12 7.64
CA THR A 662 10.88 -12.66 6.50
C THR A 662 11.86 -13.38 5.58
N MET A 663 11.63 -14.69 5.37
CA MET A 663 12.34 -15.47 4.36
C MET A 663 11.77 -15.17 2.97
N MET A 664 12.61 -14.67 2.08
CA MET A 664 12.26 -14.27 0.72
C MET A 664 11.95 -15.48 -0.15
N VAL A 665 10.82 -15.46 -0.84
CA VAL A 665 10.44 -16.46 -1.84
C VAL A 665 10.77 -15.97 -3.25
N ALA A 666 10.68 -14.66 -3.46
CA ALA A 666 11.05 -14.03 -4.72
C ALA A 666 12.56 -14.10 -4.96
N GLY A 667 12.97 -14.38 -6.19
CA GLY A 667 14.37 -14.28 -6.61
C GLY A 667 15.29 -15.38 -6.09
N LEU A 668 14.73 -16.50 -5.63
CA LEU A 668 15.51 -17.67 -5.21
C LEU A 668 16.23 -18.37 -6.39
N GLY A 669 15.73 -18.19 -7.61
CA GLY A 669 16.30 -18.79 -8.82
C GLY A 669 16.26 -20.32 -8.79
N ILE A 670 17.29 -20.94 -9.38
CA ILE A 670 17.45 -22.40 -9.41
C ILE A 670 18.20 -22.82 -8.15
N VAL A 671 17.54 -23.58 -7.29
CA VAL A 671 18.16 -24.21 -6.13
C VAL A 671 18.16 -25.72 -6.36
N GLY A 672 19.26 -26.38 -6.01
CA GLY A 672 19.37 -27.84 -6.11
C GLY A 672 18.38 -28.56 -5.19
N ASP A 673 18.40 -29.90 -5.20
CA ASP A 673 17.56 -30.74 -4.34
C ASP A 673 17.91 -30.53 -2.85
N SER A 674 17.31 -29.52 -2.23
CA SER A 674 17.48 -29.20 -0.81
C SER A 674 16.59 -30.05 0.06
N GLN A 675 17.13 -30.55 1.16
CA GLN A 675 16.39 -31.27 2.19
C GLN A 675 15.95 -30.31 3.31
N PRO A 676 14.89 -30.64 4.08
CA PRO A 676 14.49 -29.86 5.26
C PRO A 676 15.63 -29.57 6.25
N LEU A 677 16.60 -30.49 6.35
CA LEU A 677 17.77 -30.33 7.22
C LEU A 677 18.71 -29.21 6.75
N ASP A 678 18.78 -28.94 5.45
CA ASP A 678 19.61 -27.87 4.90
C ASP A 678 19.09 -26.50 5.34
N ASP A 679 17.77 -26.33 5.41
CA ASP A 679 17.12 -25.11 5.92
C ASP A 679 17.47 -24.87 7.39
N VAL A 680 17.41 -25.93 8.22
CA VAL A 680 17.76 -25.85 9.64
C VAL A 680 19.22 -25.41 9.83
N ASN A 681 20.15 -26.03 9.10
CA ASN A 681 21.56 -25.69 9.15
C ASN A 681 21.81 -24.24 8.69
N ALA A 682 21.13 -23.82 7.64
CA ALA A 682 21.23 -22.46 7.12
C ALA A 682 20.69 -21.41 8.09
N ILE A 683 19.56 -21.68 8.77
CA ILE A 683 19.03 -20.81 9.84
C ILE A 683 20.05 -20.64 10.97
N ILE A 684 20.63 -21.73 11.46
CA ILE A 684 21.65 -21.69 12.52
C ILE A 684 22.85 -20.85 12.06
N THR A 685 23.27 -21.01 10.81
CA THR A 685 24.38 -20.25 10.24
C THR A 685 24.07 -18.75 10.17
N VAL A 686 22.87 -18.38 9.71
CA VAL A 686 22.43 -16.97 9.65
C VAL A 686 22.39 -16.35 11.06
N VAL A 687 21.81 -17.06 12.03
CA VAL A 687 21.70 -16.57 13.41
C VAL A 687 23.07 -16.48 14.09
N ALA A 688 23.97 -17.44 13.85
CA ALA A 688 25.34 -17.39 14.35
C ALA A 688 26.11 -16.19 13.80
N ALA A 689 25.93 -15.88 12.51
CA ALA A 689 26.51 -14.68 11.90
C ALA A 689 25.97 -13.38 12.53
N MET A 690 24.69 -13.34 12.92
CA MET A 690 24.10 -12.22 13.65
C MET A 690 24.65 -12.07 15.06
N ALA A 691 25.00 -13.18 15.71
CA ALA A 691 25.59 -13.19 17.05
C ALA A 691 27.11 -12.98 17.05
N GLY A 692 27.77 -12.93 15.88
CA GLY A 692 29.22 -12.81 15.78
C GLY A 692 30.00 -14.09 16.13
N CYS A 693 29.37 -15.26 16.05
CA CYS A 693 29.97 -16.55 16.44
C CYS A 693 30.39 -17.39 15.21
N GLU A 694 31.47 -18.19 15.33
CA GLU A 694 31.79 -19.19 14.31
C GLU A 694 30.78 -20.37 14.32
N PRO A 695 30.25 -20.78 13.16
CA PRO A 695 29.13 -21.70 13.10
C PRO A 695 29.61 -23.15 13.17
N THR A 696 29.26 -23.86 14.24
CA THR A 696 29.10 -25.32 14.15
C THR A 696 27.76 -25.75 14.75
N PHE A 697 26.95 -26.44 13.94
CA PHE A 697 25.74 -27.12 14.38
C PHE A 697 26.00 -27.97 15.63
N ALA A 698 27.19 -28.60 15.71
CA ALA A 698 27.61 -29.38 16.87
C ALA A 698 27.77 -28.54 18.15
N ALA A 699 28.33 -27.33 18.10
CA ALA A 699 28.45 -26.47 19.28
C ALA A 699 27.09 -25.92 19.73
N PHE A 700 26.24 -25.53 18.78
CA PHE A 700 24.88 -25.07 19.05
C PHE A 700 24.01 -26.20 19.62
N ALA A 701 24.04 -27.38 18.99
CA ALA A 701 23.35 -28.58 19.46
C ALA A 701 23.90 -29.06 20.81
N ALA A 702 25.20 -28.98 21.07
CA ALA A 702 25.78 -29.33 22.37
C ALA A 702 25.34 -28.37 23.49
N ALA A 703 25.25 -27.07 23.21
CA ALA A 703 24.75 -26.07 24.15
C ALA A 703 23.27 -26.31 24.48
N MET A 704 22.46 -26.52 23.44
CA MET A 704 21.06 -27.00 23.51
C MET A 704 20.92 -28.27 24.36
N CYS A 705 21.76 -29.29 24.13
CA CYS A 705 21.73 -30.55 24.88
C CYS A 705 22.12 -30.39 26.35
N HIS A 706 23.06 -29.50 26.67
CA HIS A 706 23.56 -29.31 28.02
C HIS A 706 22.50 -28.63 28.92
N GLU A 707 21.68 -27.73 28.36
CA GLU A 707 20.63 -27.02 29.09
C GLU A 707 19.31 -27.83 29.15
N VAL A 708 18.96 -28.51 28.06
CA VAL A 708 17.78 -29.41 27.98
C VAL A 708 18.05 -30.78 28.64
N GLY A 709 19.30 -31.09 28.96
CA GLY A 709 19.82 -32.36 29.48
C GLY A 709 19.26 -32.84 30.82
N ALA A 710 18.26 -32.17 31.39
CA ALA A 710 17.51 -32.66 32.53
C ALA A 710 16.10 -33.21 32.19
N GLN A 711 15.54 -32.99 30.99
CA GLN A 711 14.13 -33.34 30.72
C GLN A 711 13.79 -34.00 29.37
N VAL A 712 14.68 -34.11 28.38
CA VAL A 712 14.33 -34.77 27.10
C VAL A 712 15.45 -35.70 26.59
N PRO A 713 15.26 -37.04 26.57
CA PRO A 713 16.26 -37.97 26.08
C PRO A 713 16.13 -38.15 24.56
N ALA A 714 16.96 -37.44 23.78
CA ALA A 714 17.56 -37.85 22.48
C ALA A 714 17.86 -36.63 21.57
N PHE A 715 19.09 -36.12 21.62
CA PHE A 715 19.64 -35.19 20.61
C PHE A 715 20.86 -35.83 19.90
N THR A 716 20.74 -37.10 19.51
CA THR A 716 21.76 -37.80 18.71
C THR A 716 21.41 -37.86 17.21
N ALA A 717 20.30 -37.25 16.81
CA ALA A 717 19.80 -37.18 15.43
C ALA A 717 19.69 -35.71 14.94
N PRO A 718 19.73 -35.45 13.62
CA PRO A 718 19.48 -34.12 13.07
C PRO A 718 18.11 -33.58 13.52
N ILE A 719 18.10 -32.34 14.00
CA ILE A 719 16.91 -31.65 14.54
C ILE A 719 16.09 -31.10 13.37
N ASP A 720 14.79 -31.37 13.34
CA ASP A 720 13.88 -30.76 12.36
C ASP A 720 13.44 -29.33 12.77
N ALA A 721 12.76 -28.61 11.89
CA ALA A 721 12.41 -27.21 12.13
C ALA A 721 11.39 -27.01 13.28
N GLU A 722 10.48 -27.96 13.51
CA GLU A 722 9.54 -27.90 14.65
C GLU A 722 10.27 -28.12 15.98
N SER A 723 11.16 -29.10 16.01
CA SER A 723 12.01 -29.39 17.16
C SER A 723 12.94 -28.23 17.46
N LEU A 724 13.51 -27.57 16.43
CA LEU A 724 14.30 -26.34 16.59
C LEU A 724 13.47 -25.18 17.15
N TYR A 725 12.23 -25.02 16.69
CA TYR A 725 11.30 -24.01 17.21
C TYR A 725 10.98 -24.23 18.69
N ALA A 726 10.67 -25.47 19.08
CA ALA A 726 10.37 -25.84 20.47
C ALA A 726 11.61 -25.72 21.38
N ALA A 727 12.77 -26.13 20.85
CA ALA A 727 14.07 -26.00 21.48
C ALA A 727 14.42 -24.55 21.84
N ALA A 728 14.16 -23.60 20.94
CA ALA A 728 14.45 -22.19 21.14
C ALA A 728 13.71 -21.56 22.34
N ASP A 729 12.62 -22.16 22.83
CA ASP A 729 11.94 -21.70 24.05
C ASP A 729 12.65 -22.11 25.36
N ILE A 730 13.56 -23.07 25.28
CA ILE A 730 14.25 -23.65 26.44
C ILE A 730 15.68 -23.07 26.58
N VAL A 731 16.22 -22.48 25.51
CA VAL A 731 17.57 -21.88 25.48
C VAL A 731 17.60 -20.58 26.28
N ASP A 732 18.50 -20.47 27.25
CA ASP A 732 18.70 -19.23 28.01
C ASP A 732 19.54 -18.20 27.21
N VAL A 733 19.23 -16.92 27.40
CA VAL A 733 19.99 -15.75 26.93
C VAL A 733 21.47 -15.85 27.36
N ALA A 734 21.74 -16.43 28.52
CA ALA A 734 23.09 -16.66 29.04
C ALA A 734 23.91 -17.61 28.14
N VAL A 735 23.29 -18.62 27.53
CA VAL A 735 23.96 -19.61 26.66
C VAL A 735 24.34 -18.99 25.32
N LEU A 736 23.45 -18.18 24.72
CA LEU A 736 23.78 -17.41 23.52
C LEU A 736 24.90 -16.40 23.78
N SER A 737 24.91 -15.78 24.96
CA SER A 737 25.98 -14.87 25.37
C SER A 737 27.32 -15.58 25.54
N ALA A 738 27.31 -16.81 26.08
CA ALA A 738 28.51 -17.63 26.24
C ALA A 738 29.11 -18.05 24.89
N LEU A 739 28.27 -18.31 23.88
CA LEU A 739 28.70 -18.62 22.51
C LEU A 739 29.43 -17.44 21.82
N GLY A 740 29.07 -16.19 22.14
CA GLY A 740 29.75 -14.99 21.61
C GLY A 740 31.06 -14.61 22.32
N SER A 741 31.37 -15.27 23.45
CA SER A 741 32.56 -14.99 24.27
C SER A 741 33.69 -16.02 24.11
N ARG A 742 33.50 -17.05 23.28
CA ARG A 742 34.46 -18.14 23.04
C ARG A 742 35.13 -18.06 21.70
#